data_AF-A0A7L0SCN2-F1
#
_entry.id   AF-A0A7L0SCN2-F1
#
_cell.length_a   1.000
_cell.length_b   1.000
_cell.length_c   1.000
_cell.angle_alpha   90.00
_cell.angle_beta   90.00
_cell.angle_gamma   90.00
#
_symmetry.space_group_name_H-M   'P 1'
#
loop_
_entity.id
_entity.type
_entity.pdbx_description
1 polymer ?
#
loop_
_entity_poly.entity_id
_entity_poly.type
_entity_poly.pdbx_seq_one_letter_code
_entity_poly.pdbx_strand_id
1 'polypeptide(L)'
;MATVLIYRRFPRLSRVTPFSTTAKYKAEGRSSKSEQKKEENPETANTRTKSVATIQLLNPLDYKVLYNPSAYAKSRGASQQHAARSSGQALGDTFTSPGMAQLQHTFSTTSPQALPPLRNALPKPESKPLLEPTTSASLSGAQAKEEVEKEKREMHDSKEDPRMFQKGRPEYRSLSYDKSEPVETLPLEEGDSILRSVAICKGSQSPATIADYFRKLSRLPVEQHMALVSEPRFNTLCRCAVRNLGSFSTSDLIDILKACVRLVLPPTHPLLNACENEFCRRVWDMNLDQLLLVADCWRCLERSVPSYLSILFSYANMNWKDFTLARFVQLLYIIGEGRRSPTDLTQKIESMILKYLDSFTLEEVGAVCLGLFKSLSGISDHVMRKIADRVSLQMEDMSTYALVNVLKVLRYTRMDHLPLLKELGKVIPARIPATNIQGIMHIALTYSSLHYFDEGIMAAVAMSLPSRVTYCRSKDAAKFLWSFGCLDYEPPNEEEFYSSLIEQMHRKLHEFGKFPEHLLTGLLGLAFVKRFPEELIDYALRDEFVRKTKNSKYELRKDLFTLSKSVEIECPSYKGNRLPPLLSQEITEMVLNFAEQEIYVRDEIVEAKSLLESMLGGPEYVKNHMILPHTRSSDLEVHLAVDGHPIPFNFKDPVADRKLKDIGVSLTDDLLTQLVKGRSSSHSPVEVENEARPRSQEWGDEARTPHVGDRAVLSGRTLITDARLQVEPESGHCLETPLSLTLNHHPRGVKLALQVSNRNHYCYSSKRLLGLHRLKRRQLQQLGYVVVELPFWEWFPLLKRTRLEKLSYLHYKVFDPALLSRAG
;
A
#
# COMPACT_ATOMS: atom_id res chain seq x y z
N MET A 1 9.18 -5.04 -13.53
CA MET A 1 9.50 -3.85 -12.71
C MET A 1 8.26 -3.18 -12.15
N ALA A 2 7.26 -2.80 -12.95
CA ALA A 2 6.01 -2.19 -12.44
C ALA A 2 5.35 -3.01 -11.31
N THR A 3 5.47 -4.34 -11.36
CA THR A 3 5.10 -5.27 -10.27
C THR A 3 5.61 -4.86 -8.89
N VAL A 4 6.80 -4.26 -8.75
CA VAL A 4 7.41 -3.84 -7.47
C VAL A 4 6.73 -2.60 -6.88
N LEU A 5 6.29 -1.67 -7.74
CA LEU A 5 5.44 -0.54 -7.33
C LEU A 5 4.02 -1.02 -6.95
N ILE A 6 3.59 -2.19 -7.43
CA ILE A 6 2.38 -2.89 -7.01
C ILE A 6 2.60 -3.70 -5.71
N TYR A 7 3.76 -4.36 -5.51
CA TYR A 7 4.10 -5.09 -4.27
C TYR A 7 3.96 -4.19 -3.02
N ARG A 8 4.33 -2.91 -3.12
CA ARG A 8 4.16 -1.93 -2.02
C ARG A 8 2.73 -1.73 -1.56
N ARG A 9 1.74 -1.94 -2.43
CA ARG A 9 0.35 -1.49 -2.22
C ARG A 9 -0.50 -2.46 -1.38
N PHE A 10 0.02 -3.64 -1.06
CA PHE A 10 -0.59 -4.61 -0.13
C PHE A 10 0.43 -5.05 0.94
N PRO A 11 0.29 -4.63 2.22
CA PRO A 11 1.42 -4.50 3.15
C PRO A 11 1.98 -5.80 3.76
N ARG A 12 1.65 -6.98 3.22
CA ARG A 12 2.10 -8.29 3.74
C ARG A 12 2.55 -9.31 2.68
N LEU A 13 2.63 -8.94 1.39
CA LEU A 13 3.10 -9.82 0.31
C LEU A 13 4.65 -9.92 0.21
N SER A 14 5.37 -9.88 1.34
CA SER A 14 6.84 -9.93 1.39
C SER A 14 7.45 -11.33 1.19
N ARG A 15 6.60 -12.35 0.97
CA ARG A 15 7.00 -13.73 0.63
C ARG A 15 6.15 -14.32 -0.49
N VAL A 16 6.18 -13.69 -1.67
CA VAL A 16 5.75 -14.31 -2.93
C VAL A 16 6.80 -14.03 -4.00
N THR A 17 7.38 -15.09 -4.55
CA THR A 17 8.42 -15.08 -5.58
C THR A 17 8.02 -14.27 -6.82
N PRO A 18 8.99 -13.77 -7.61
CA PRO A 18 8.71 -13.20 -8.93
C PRO A 18 8.10 -14.26 -9.86
N PHE A 19 7.38 -13.79 -10.88
CA PHE A 19 6.70 -14.61 -11.89
C PHE A 19 7.65 -15.63 -12.55
N SER A 20 7.49 -16.92 -12.25
CA SER A 20 8.10 -18.01 -13.02
C SER A 20 7.21 -18.36 -14.22
N THR A 21 7.35 -17.63 -15.32
CA THR A 21 6.57 -17.86 -16.56
C THR A 21 7.20 -18.91 -17.47
N THR A 22 7.32 -20.16 -17.00
CA THR A 22 7.62 -21.33 -17.84
C THR A 22 6.34 -21.99 -18.37
N ALA A 23 5.44 -21.18 -18.95
CA ALA A 23 4.27 -21.66 -19.65
C ALA A 23 4.70 -22.46 -20.90
N LYS A 24 4.63 -23.80 -20.82
CA LYS A 24 4.87 -24.69 -21.97
C LYS A 24 3.75 -24.50 -22.99
N TYR A 25 4.04 -23.81 -24.09
CA TYR A 25 3.20 -23.83 -25.28
C TYR A 25 3.10 -25.27 -25.83
N LYS A 26 1.96 -25.92 -25.60
CA LYS A 26 1.45 -26.96 -26.51
C LYS A 26 0.62 -26.27 -27.58
N ALA A 27 1.06 -26.33 -28.82
CA ALA A 27 0.28 -25.85 -29.96
C ALA A 27 -0.65 -27.00 -30.44
N GLU A 28 -1.92 -26.96 -30.05
CA GLU A 28 -2.94 -27.85 -30.62
C GLU A 28 -3.46 -27.25 -31.92
N GLY A 29 -2.76 -27.56 -33.02
CA GLY A 29 -3.18 -27.17 -34.36
C GLY A 29 -4.41 -27.96 -34.82
N ARG A 30 -5.62 -27.46 -34.55
CA ARG A 30 -6.84 -27.92 -35.23
C ARG A 30 -6.84 -27.47 -36.69
N SER A 31 -6.19 -28.25 -37.55
CA SER A 31 -6.41 -28.16 -38.99
C SER A 31 -7.79 -28.74 -39.34
N SER A 32 -8.55 -28.03 -40.17
CA SER A 32 -9.83 -28.51 -40.71
C SER A 32 -9.63 -29.76 -41.57
N LYS A 33 -10.56 -30.72 -41.48
CA LYS A 33 -10.72 -31.78 -42.48
C LYS A 33 -12.05 -31.60 -43.20
N SER A 34 -11.99 -31.43 -44.51
CA SER A 34 -13.08 -31.77 -45.42
C SER A 34 -13.07 -33.28 -45.69
N GLU A 35 -14.25 -33.87 -45.86
CA GLU A 35 -14.38 -35.28 -46.27
C GLU A 35 -14.15 -35.44 -47.77
N GLN A 36 -13.49 -36.52 -48.20
CA GLN A 36 -14.14 -37.60 -48.97
C GLN A 36 -13.19 -38.77 -49.33
N LYS A 37 -13.78 -39.98 -49.30
CA LYS A 37 -13.53 -41.16 -50.15
C LYS A 37 -12.14 -41.85 -50.17
N LYS A 38 -12.23 -43.18 -49.92
CA LYS A 38 -11.60 -44.30 -50.67
C LYS A 38 -10.06 -44.41 -50.69
N GLU A 39 -9.46 -45.60 -50.85
CA GLU A 39 -9.84 -46.99 -50.48
C GLU A 39 -8.59 -47.88 -50.59
N GLU A 40 -8.66 -49.09 -50.03
CA GLU A 40 -7.78 -50.23 -50.33
C GLU A 40 -6.27 -50.16 -50.00
N ASN A 41 -5.68 -51.35 -50.04
CA ASN A 41 -4.35 -51.84 -49.65
C ASN A 41 -3.92 -52.77 -50.83
N PRO A 42 -2.80 -53.55 -50.85
CA PRO A 42 -1.64 -53.62 -49.94
C PRO A 42 -0.27 -53.70 -50.71
N GLU A 43 0.78 -54.16 -50.02
CA GLU A 43 2.01 -54.82 -50.58
C GLU A 43 2.98 -54.00 -51.48
N THR A 44 4.27 -54.33 -51.61
CA THR A 44 5.21 -55.25 -50.91
C THR A 44 6.66 -54.68 -50.96
N ALA A 45 7.54 -55.14 -50.04
CA ALA A 45 9.01 -55.33 -50.14
C ALA A 45 9.95 -54.26 -50.82
N ASN A 46 11.22 -54.05 -50.43
CA ASN A 46 12.15 -54.88 -49.65
C ASN A 46 13.32 -54.07 -49.03
N THR A 47 14.06 -54.68 -48.08
CA THR A 47 15.44 -54.41 -47.55
C THR A 47 16.13 -53.03 -47.78
N ARG A 48 16.83 -52.41 -46.80
CA ARG A 48 18.04 -52.96 -46.12
C ARG A 48 18.56 -52.11 -44.93
N THR A 49 18.63 -52.73 -43.74
CA THR A 49 19.62 -52.57 -42.64
C THR A 49 20.11 -51.18 -42.16
N LYS A 50 19.81 -50.81 -40.89
CA LYS A 50 20.84 -50.36 -39.91
C LYS A 50 20.35 -50.33 -38.44
N SER A 51 21.24 -50.82 -37.56
CA SER A 51 21.32 -50.73 -36.08
C SER A 51 20.06 -50.36 -35.25
N VAL A 52 19.61 -51.28 -34.40
CA VAL A 52 18.68 -51.01 -33.29
C VAL A 52 19.47 -50.59 -32.04
N ALA A 53 19.05 -49.50 -31.39
CA ALA A 53 19.51 -49.12 -30.06
C ALA A 53 18.30 -49.06 -29.10
N THR A 54 18.23 -50.00 -28.16
CA THR A 54 17.07 -50.16 -27.26
C THR A 54 17.02 -49.04 -26.22
N ILE A 55 15.94 -48.24 -26.23
CA ILE A 55 15.65 -47.34 -25.12
C ILE A 55 15.12 -48.17 -23.95
N GLN A 56 15.99 -48.48 -22.99
CA GLN A 56 15.58 -49.06 -21.72
C GLN A 56 14.83 -48.03 -20.87
N LEU A 57 13.58 -48.33 -20.53
CA LEU A 57 12.83 -47.64 -19.49
C LEU A 57 13.43 -47.97 -18.12
N LEU A 58 14.28 -47.10 -17.59
CA LEU A 58 14.78 -47.21 -16.22
C LEU A 58 13.68 -46.89 -15.20
N ASN A 59 13.63 -47.69 -14.15
CA ASN A 59 12.57 -47.70 -13.14
C ASN A 59 12.67 -46.44 -12.23
N PRO A 60 11.56 -45.76 -11.86
CA PRO A 60 11.61 -44.47 -11.16
C PRO A 60 11.80 -44.62 -9.63
N LEU A 61 12.86 -45.31 -9.20
CA LEU A 61 13.16 -45.55 -7.77
C LEU A 61 14.56 -45.10 -7.31
N ASP A 62 15.53 -44.91 -8.19
CA ASP A 62 16.88 -44.45 -7.83
C ASP A 62 17.14 -42.98 -8.21
N TYR A 63 16.60 -42.06 -7.40
CA TYR A 63 17.09 -40.68 -7.32
C TYR A 63 17.25 -40.24 -5.86
N LYS A 64 18.26 -40.79 -5.18
CA LYS A 64 18.64 -40.38 -3.82
C LYS A 64 19.24 -38.98 -3.83
N VAL A 65 18.40 -37.97 -3.57
CA VAL A 65 18.90 -36.65 -3.13
C VAL A 65 19.54 -36.82 -1.75
N LEU A 66 20.83 -36.50 -1.64
CA LEU A 66 21.54 -36.43 -0.38
C LEU A 66 21.04 -35.23 0.45
N TYR A 67 19.97 -35.45 1.21
CA TYR A 67 19.44 -34.49 2.16
C TYR A 67 20.44 -34.27 3.31
N ASN A 68 21.16 -33.14 3.29
CA ASN A 68 22.03 -32.72 4.38
C ASN A 68 21.28 -31.75 5.31
N PRO A 69 20.87 -32.16 6.53
CA PRO A 69 20.10 -31.31 7.44
C PRO A 69 20.91 -30.14 8.03
N SER A 70 22.25 -30.22 8.01
CA SER A 70 23.12 -29.27 8.71
C SER A 70 23.09 -27.84 8.14
N ALA A 71 22.66 -27.66 6.88
CA ALA A 71 22.55 -26.35 6.22
C ALA A 71 21.45 -25.44 6.83
N TYR A 72 20.55 -25.99 7.65
CA TYR A 72 19.47 -25.23 8.32
C TYR A 72 19.58 -25.24 9.86
N ALA A 73 20.70 -25.68 10.42
CA ALA A 73 20.85 -26.00 11.83
C ALA A 73 21.96 -25.20 12.57
N LYS A 74 21.74 -23.89 12.78
CA LYS A 74 22.27 -23.07 13.90
C LYS A 74 21.63 -21.67 13.85
N SER A 75 21.18 -21.05 14.95
CA SER A 75 21.10 -21.53 16.33
C SER A 75 19.81 -21.08 17.04
N ARG A 76 19.18 -22.00 17.76
CA ARG A 76 18.24 -21.70 18.85
C ARG A 76 18.44 -22.74 19.96
N GLY A 77 19.10 -22.32 21.03
CA GLY A 77 19.17 -22.96 22.35
C GLY A 77 19.27 -21.80 23.35
N ALA A 78 18.40 -21.67 24.36
CA ALA A 78 18.21 -22.56 25.53
C ALA A 78 19.33 -22.36 26.58
N SER A 79 19.08 -22.39 27.89
CA SER A 79 17.87 -22.67 28.69
C SER A 79 17.82 -21.65 29.85
N GLN A 80 16.70 -21.17 30.42
CA GLN A 80 15.61 -21.87 31.12
C GLN A 80 16.04 -22.81 32.26
N GLN A 81 15.98 -22.30 33.50
CA GLN A 81 15.64 -22.96 34.78
C GLN A 81 15.52 -21.83 35.83
N HIS A 82 14.68 -21.84 36.88
CA HIS A 82 13.94 -22.92 37.54
C HIS A 82 12.43 -22.64 37.70
N ALA A 83 11.69 -23.63 38.23
CA ALA A 83 10.31 -23.47 38.70
C ALA A 83 10.12 -24.19 40.05
N ALA A 84 9.41 -23.56 41.00
CA ALA A 84 8.83 -24.22 42.17
C ALA A 84 7.66 -23.43 42.77
N ARG A 85 6.54 -24.15 42.98
CA ARG A 85 5.51 -24.01 44.04
C ARG A 85 5.39 -22.68 44.81
N SER A 86 4.18 -22.10 44.81
CA SER A 86 3.34 -22.12 46.04
C SER A 86 1.86 -21.81 45.75
N SER A 87 0.99 -22.17 46.68
CA SER A 87 -0.43 -21.85 46.74
C SER A 87 -0.71 -20.70 47.71
N GLY A 88 -1.82 -19.98 47.53
CA GLY A 88 -2.62 -19.55 48.69
C GLY A 88 -3.05 -18.08 48.77
N GLN A 89 -4.35 -17.92 49.00
CA GLN A 89 -5.01 -16.86 49.78
C GLN A 89 -4.96 -15.40 49.25
N ALA A 90 -5.87 -14.61 49.81
CA ALA A 90 -6.12 -13.20 49.51
C ALA A 90 -6.03 -12.38 50.81
N LEU A 91 -5.86 -11.06 50.70
CA LEU A 91 -6.48 -10.02 51.55
C LEU A 91 -5.92 -8.61 51.23
N GLY A 92 -6.67 -7.57 51.64
CA GLY A 92 -6.10 -6.38 52.28
C GLY A 92 -5.53 -5.24 51.42
N ASP A 93 -6.44 -4.37 50.96
CA ASP A 93 -6.45 -2.90 51.11
C ASP A 93 -5.18 -2.05 51.35
N THR A 94 -5.31 -0.78 50.94
CA THR A 94 -4.78 0.47 51.57
C THR A 94 -3.78 1.31 50.75
N PHE A 95 -4.00 2.62 50.81
CA PHE A 95 -3.19 3.80 50.44
C PHE A 95 -1.67 3.65 50.68
N THR A 96 -0.76 4.39 50.02
CA THR A 96 -0.67 5.87 50.01
C THR A 96 0.08 6.50 48.81
N SER A 97 -0.07 7.82 48.68
CA SER A 97 0.72 8.74 47.84
C SER A 97 1.67 9.57 48.72
N PRO A 98 2.72 10.20 48.14
CA PRO A 98 3.18 11.50 48.62
C PRO A 98 3.07 12.64 47.58
N GLY A 99 2.71 13.85 48.06
CA GLY A 99 2.97 15.13 47.36
C GLY A 99 4.41 15.61 47.56
N MET A 100 4.78 16.89 47.40
CA MET A 100 4.04 18.17 47.48
C MET A 100 4.79 19.24 46.62
N ALA A 101 4.11 20.06 45.80
CA ALA A 101 3.74 21.47 46.04
C ALA A 101 4.85 22.51 45.67
N GLN A 102 4.64 23.83 45.59
CA GLN A 102 3.52 24.70 46.05
C GLN A 102 3.44 26.05 45.27
N LEU A 103 2.45 26.89 45.62
CA LEU A 103 2.21 28.32 45.26
C LEU A 103 1.68 28.57 43.83
N GLN A 104 0.43 28.99 43.56
CA GLN A 104 -0.61 29.89 44.17
C GLN A 104 -0.50 31.39 43.83
N HIS A 105 -1.57 31.94 43.24
CA HIS A 105 -2.29 33.20 43.58
C HIS A 105 -3.41 33.47 42.52
N THR A 106 -4.30 34.46 42.70
CA THR A 106 -5.63 34.23 43.33
C THR A 106 -6.70 35.25 42.87
N PHE A 107 -7.88 34.78 42.43
CA PHE A 107 -9.13 35.55 42.17
C PHE A 107 -9.04 36.60 41.01
N SER A 108 -10.12 37.08 40.37
CA SER A 108 -11.54 37.20 40.79
C SER A 108 -12.55 37.23 39.60
N THR A 109 -13.84 37.44 39.90
CA THR A 109 -15.00 37.41 38.97
C THR A 109 -15.45 38.80 38.46
N THR A 110 -16.17 38.86 37.32
CA THR A 110 -17.51 39.48 37.11
C THR A 110 -17.85 39.77 35.63
N SER A 111 -19.15 39.93 35.32
CA SER A 111 -19.70 40.59 34.12
C SER A 111 -20.48 41.85 34.54
N PRO A 112 -20.77 42.81 33.64
CA PRO A 112 -22.15 42.96 33.14
C PRO A 112 -22.28 43.57 31.70
N GLN A 113 -23.48 44.07 31.37
CA GLN A 113 -23.95 44.57 30.06
C GLN A 113 -23.56 46.04 29.74
N ALA A 114 -23.60 46.45 28.46
CA ALA A 114 -24.26 47.70 27.97
C ALA A 114 -24.13 47.95 26.43
N LEU A 115 -25.03 48.80 25.91
CA LEU A 115 -25.09 49.44 24.57
C LEU A 115 -25.56 50.91 24.80
N PRO A 116 -25.65 51.80 23.78
CA PRO A 116 -24.75 52.17 22.68
C PRO A 116 -24.41 53.69 22.76
N PRO A 117 -24.05 54.37 21.64
CA PRO A 117 -24.77 55.63 21.33
C PRO A 117 -25.09 55.83 19.83
N LEU A 118 -25.90 56.85 19.51
CA LEU A 118 -26.50 57.10 18.19
C LEU A 118 -26.72 58.61 17.92
N ARG A 119 -26.46 59.07 16.68
CA ARG A 119 -26.96 60.30 15.99
C ARG A 119 -26.43 60.25 14.54
N ASN A 120 -27.01 60.83 13.48
CA ASN A 120 -28.30 61.40 13.06
C ASN A 120 -27.98 62.47 12.01
N ALA A 121 -28.31 62.27 10.73
CA ALA A 121 -28.81 63.31 9.81
C ALA A 121 -29.15 62.71 8.42
N LEU A 122 -30.16 63.28 7.76
CA LEU A 122 -30.52 63.03 6.35
C LEU A 122 -30.97 64.36 5.72
N PRO A 123 -30.97 64.51 4.38
CA PRO A 123 -32.26 64.61 3.69
C PRO A 123 -32.30 63.98 2.27
N LYS A 124 -33.50 63.99 1.65
CA LYS A 124 -33.79 63.65 0.22
C LYS A 124 -33.89 64.95 -0.63
N PRO A 125 -34.01 64.89 -1.98
CA PRO A 125 -35.29 64.60 -2.70
C PRO A 125 -35.15 63.47 -3.75
N GLU A 126 -36.12 62.58 -4.00
CA GLU A 126 -37.47 62.68 -4.64
C GLU A 126 -37.53 62.59 -6.18
N SER A 127 -38.07 61.47 -6.69
CA SER A 127 -39.11 61.42 -7.74
C SER A 127 -39.73 60.00 -7.85
N LYS A 128 -40.91 59.90 -8.46
CA LYS A 128 -41.79 58.69 -8.62
C LYS A 128 -42.14 58.55 -10.13
N PRO A 129 -42.76 57.45 -10.65
CA PRO A 129 -43.79 56.61 -10.01
C PRO A 129 -43.70 55.07 -10.24
N LEU A 130 -44.75 54.37 -9.78
CA LEU A 130 -44.98 52.92 -9.89
C LEU A 130 -45.39 52.49 -11.32
N LEU A 131 -45.19 51.20 -11.62
CA LEU A 131 -46.22 50.30 -12.14
C LEU A 131 -45.93 48.86 -11.66
N GLU A 132 -46.95 48.15 -11.15
CA GLU A 132 -46.90 46.70 -10.93
C GLU A 132 -47.49 45.96 -12.15
N PRO A 133 -47.17 44.66 -12.35
CA PRO A 133 -48.02 43.66 -11.74
C PRO A 133 -47.28 42.48 -11.06
N THR A 134 -48.00 41.82 -10.17
CA THR A 134 -47.69 40.58 -9.45
C THR A 134 -47.20 39.42 -10.32
N THR A 135 -46.19 38.68 -9.84
CA THR A 135 -46.19 37.20 -9.90
C THR A 135 -45.20 36.55 -8.92
N SER A 136 -45.68 35.55 -8.17
CA SER A 136 -44.88 34.77 -7.22
C SER A 136 -44.15 33.61 -7.92
N ALA A 137 -42.86 33.77 -8.24
CA ALA A 137 -42.09 32.75 -8.97
C ALA A 137 -40.62 32.55 -8.55
N SER A 138 -40.04 33.42 -7.71
CA SER A 138 -38.58 33.46 -7.47
C SER A 138 -38.04 32.54 -6.37
N LEU A 139 -38.89 32.03 -5.47
CA LEU A 139 -38.44 31.23 -4.31
C LEU A 139 -38.22 29.74 -4.62
N SER A 140 -39.01 29.15 -5.53
CA SER A 140 -38.88 27.72 -5.89
C SER A 140 -37.58 27.43 -6.65
N GLY A 141 -37.10 28.36 -7.48
CA GLY A 141 -35.89 28.20 -8.28
C GLY A 141 -34.58 28.15 -7.48
N ALA A 142 -34.60 28.57 -6.20
CA ALA A 142 -33.48 28.39 -5.28
C ALA A 142 -33.52 26.99 -4.63
N GLN A 143 -34.67 26.62 -4.05
CA GLN A 143 -34.86 25.32 -3.40
C GLN A 143 -34.68 24.16 -4.39
N ALA A 144 -35.25 24.25 -5.59
CA ALA A 144 -35.07 23.22 -6.62
C ALA A 144 -33.61 23.08 -7.10
N LYS A 145 -32.80 24.15 -7.04
CA LYS A 145 -31.35 24.05 -7.30
C LYS A 145 -30.61 23.39 -6.15
N GLU A 146 -30.93 23.76 -4.91
CA GLU A 146 -30.31 23.19 -3.71
C GLU A 146 -30.67 21.71 -3.53
N GLU A 147 -31.90 21.31 -3.86
CA GLU A 147 -32.33 19.90 -3.94
C GLU A 147 -31.61 19.16 -5.07
N VAL A 148 -31.53 19.70 -6.29
CA VAL A 148 -30.80 19.06 -7.40
C VAL A 148 -29.28 18.98 -7.13
N GLU A 149 -28.68 19.94 -6.41
CA GLU A 149 -27.28 19.86 -5.97
C GLU A 149 -27.08 18.87 -4.82
N LYS A 150 -28.06 18.74 -3.92
CA LYS A 150 -28.09 17.71 -2.88
C LYS A 150 -28.23 16.31 -3.48
N GLU A 151 -29.13 16.10 -4.44
CA GLU A 151 -29.28 14.85 -5.18
C GLU A 151 -28.00 14.49 -5.94
N LYS A 152 -27.36 15.44 -6.65
CA LYS A 152 -26.06 15.22 -7.31
C LYS A 152 -24.96 14.89 -6.31
N ARG A 153 -24.93 15.55 -5.14
CA ARG A 153 -23.98 15.29 -4.05
C ARG A 153 -24.15 13.89 -3.47
N GLU A 154 -25.39 13.48 -3.20
CA GLU A 154 -25.71 12.13 -2.74
C GLU A 154 -25.42 11.09 -3.83
N MET A 155 -25.70 11.37 -5.10
CA MET A 155 -25.34 10.54 -6.24
C MET A 155 -23.82 10.34 -6.40
N HIS A 156 -22.99 11.35 -6.11
CA HIS A 156 -21.55 11.32 -6.42
C HIS A 156 -20.61 10.94 -5.25
N ASP A 157 -21.01 11.15 -3.99
CA ASP A 157 -20.32 10.65 -2.78
C ASP A 157 -21.20 9.70 -1.94
N SER A 158 -22.20 9.05 -2.55
CA SER A 158 -22.99 7.99 -1.92
C SER A 158 -22.08 6.90 -1.35
N LYS A 159 -22.23 6.65 -0.04
CA LYS A 159 -21.68 5.45 0.59
C LYS A 159 -22.60 4.28 0.22
N GLU A 160 -22.26 3.58 -0.87
CA GLU A 160 -22.89 2.32 -1.26
C GLU A 160 -22.98 1.38 -0.04
N ASP A 161 -24.19 0.94 0.29
CA ASP A 161 -24.45 0.14 1.49
C ASP A 161 -23.81 -1.26 1.35
N PRO A 162 -22.81 -1.63 2.18
CA PRO A 162 -22.19 -2.94 2.13
C PRO A 162 -23.14 -4.09 2.46
N ARG A 163 -24.35 -3.81 2.96
CA ARG A 163 -25.34 -4.78 3.39
C ARG A 163 -26.41 -5.12 2.34
N MET A 164 -26.38 -4.50 1.15
CA MET A 164 -27.41 -4.73 0.11
C MET A 164 -27.63 -6.21 -0.25
N PHE A 165 -26.59 -7.05 -0.21
CA PHE A 165 -26.72 -8.50 -0.43
C PHE A 165 -27.68 -9.19 0.55
N GLN A 166 -27.82 -8.67 1.78
CA GLN A 166 -28.71 -9.23 2.81
C GLN A 166 -30.19 -9.07 2.45
N LYS A 167 -30.54 -8.14 1.54
CA LYS A 167 -31.90 -7.99 1.00
C LYS A 167 -32.24 -9.05 -0.07
N GLY A 168 -31.24 -9.76 -0.59
CA GLY A 168 -31.40 -10.73 -1.67
C GLY A 168 -31.97 -12.10 -1.25
N ARG A 169 -32.08 -12.40 0.05
CA ARG A 169 -32.68 -13.65 0.56
C ARG A 169 -33.39 -13.45 1.91
N PRO A 170 -34.52 -14.11 2.17
CA PRO A 170 -35.20 -14.03 3.46
C PRO A 170 -34.38 -14.61 4.63
N GLU A 171 -33.47 -15.56 4.38
CA GLU A 171 -32.62 -16.16 5.42
C GLU A 171 -31.79 -15.13 6.21
N TYR A 172 -31.38 -14.02 5.60
CA TYR A 172 -30.56 -13.01 6.29
C TYR A 172 -31.31 -12.28 7.43
N ARG A 173 -32.64 -12.39 7.52
CA ARG A 173 -33.45 -11.83 8.61
C ARG A 173 -33.16 -12.45 9.99
N SER A 174 -32.64 -13.69 10.05
CA SER A 174 -32.18 -14.29 11.30
C SER A 174 -30.69 -14.05 11.58
N LEU A 175 -29.92 -13.62 10.58
CA LEU A 175 -28.45 -13.54 10.60
C LEU A 175 -27.91 -12.10 10.73
N SER A 176 -28.77 -11.09 10.60
CA SER A 176 -28.38 -9.68 10.51
C SER A 176 -29.46 -8.75 11.09
N TYR A 177 -29.07 -7.54 11.52
CA TYR A 177 -30.01 -6.58 12.09
C TYR A 177 -30.60 -5.67 11.01
N ASP A 178 -31.85 -5.83 10.63
CA ASP A 178 -32.50 -4.94 9.65
C ASP A 178 -32.69 -3.52 10.23
N LYS A 179 -32.15 -2.50 9.54
CA LYS A 179 -32.32 -1.09 9.88
C LYS A 179 -33.57 -0.45 9.25
N SER A 180 -34.21 -1.15 8.32
CA SER A 180 -35.39 -0.73 7.56
C SER A 180 -36.68 -1.47 7.95
N GLU A 181 -36.62 -2.40 8.90
CA GLU A 181 -37.81 -3.01 9.51
C GLU A 181 -38.68 -1.90 10.17
N PRO A 182 -39.94 -1.71 9.77
CA PRO A 182 -40.80 -0.70 10.37
C PRO A 182 -41.17 -1.11 11.81
N VAL A 183 -41.00 -0.17 12.74
CA VAL A 183 -41.28 -0.38 14.17
C VAL A 183 -42.34 0.61 14.63
N GLU A 184 -43.42 0.10 15.21
CA GLU A 184 -44.46 0.88 15.86
C GLU A 184 -43.88 1.76 16.98
N THR A 185 -44.09 3.08 16.88
CA THR A 185 -43.51 4.06 17.81
C THR A 185 -44.20 4.05 19.17
N LEU A 186 -43.41 4.03 20.25
CA LEU A 186 -43.94 4.14 21.61
C LEU A 186 -44.39 5.59 21.91
N PRO A 187 -45.56 5.82 22.52
CA PRO A 187 -45.95 7.11 23.06
C PRO A 187 -44.94 7.66 24.09
N LEU A 188 -44.81 8.99 24.17
CA LEU A 188 -43.86 9.63 25.07
C LEU A 188 -44.24 9.37 26.54
N GLU A 189 -45.54 9.38 26.83
CA GLU A 189 -46.14 9.16 28.14
C GLU A 189 -45.83 7.77 28.70
N GLU A 190 -45.80 6.76 27.82
CA GLU A 190 -45.41 5.39 28.15
C GLU A 190 -43.91 5.28 28.41
N GLY A 191 -43.07 5.91 27.58
CA GLY A 191 -41.62 5.99 27.83
C GLY A 191 -41.32 6.63 29.19
N ASP A 192 -41.97 7.74 29.49
CA ASP A 192 -41.83 8.46 30.76
C ASP A 192 -42.40 7.66 31.95
N SER A 193 -43.42 6.82 31.72
CA SER A 193 -43.97 5.88 32.70
C SER A 193 -42.97 4.75 33.03
N ILE A 194 -42.35 4.16 32.01
CA ILE A 194 -41.26 3.17 32.17
C ILE A 194 -40.10 3.78 32.97
N LEU A 195 -39.66 4.98 32.62
CA LEU A 195 -38.56 5.66 33.31
C LEU A 195 -38.89 6.01 34.76
N ARG A 196 -40.15 6.39 35.07
CA ARG A 196 -40.64 6.54 36.45
C ARG A 196 -40.61 5.21 37.21
N SER A 197 -41.06 4.11 36.60
CA SER A 197 -41.00 2.77 37.21
C SER A 197 -39.56 2.33 37.51
N VAL A 198 -38.61 2.61 36.61
CA VAL A 198 -37.17 2.38 36.83
C VAL A 198 -36.65 3.10 38.07
N ALA A 199 -37.03 4.37 38.26
CA ALA A 199 -36.62 5.15 39.42
C ALA A 199 -37.25 4.64 40.74
N ILE A 200 -38.53 4.27 40.72
CA ILE A 200 -39.28 3.81 41.91
C ILE A 200 -38.73 2.48 42.44
N CYS A 201 -38.58 1.47 41.58
CA CYS A 201 -38.18 0.12 42.01
C CYS A 201 -36.67 -0.03 42.28
N LYS A 202 -35.85 1.01 42.06
CA LYS A 202 -34.39 1.05 42.33
C LYS A 202 -33.56 -0.13 41.77
N GLY A 203 -34.08 -0.86 40.78
CA GLY A 203 -33.44 -2.02 40.19
C GLY A 203 -33.94 -3.39 40.66
N SER A 204 -35.06 -3.48 41.38
CA SER A 204 -35.69 -4.75 41.77
C SER A 204 -36.56 -5.40 40.68
N GLN A 205 -36.45 -4.97 39.41
CA GLN A 205 -37.18 -5.58 38.31
C GLN A 205 -36.63 -6.96 37.94
N SER A 206 -37.49 -7.84 37.41
CA SER A 206 -37.06 -9.10 36.81
C SER A 206 -36.24 -8.86 35.53
N PRO A 207 -35.35 -9.79 35.11
CA PRO A 207 -34.61 -9.66 33.86
C PRO A 207 -35.53 -9.47 32.63
N ALA A 208 -36.62 -10.24 32.53
CA ALA A 208 -37.59 -10.10 31.44
C ALA A 208 -38.22 -8.69 31.38
N THR A 209 -38.52 -8.08 32.54
CA THR A 209 -39.01 -6.70 32.63
C THR A 209 -37.94 -5.68 32.18
N ILE A 210 -36.67 -5.87 32.56
CA ILE A 210 -35.57 -5.00 32.13
C ILE A 210 -35.39 -5.07 30.61
N ALA A 211 -35.42 -6.28 30.03
CA ALA A 211 -35.33 -6.49 28.58
C ALA A 211 -36.51 -5.86 27.84
N ASP A 212 -37.74 -5.98 28.36
CA ASP A 212 -38.92 -5.33 27.78
C ASP A 212 -38.85 -3.80 27.86
N TYR A 213 -38.32 -3.23 28.94
CA TYR A 213 -38.09 -1.78 29.03
C TYR A 213 -37.08 -1.29 27.98
N PHE A 214 -35.97 -2.02 27.75
CA PHE A 214 -35.07 -1.71 26.63
C PHE A 214 -35.79 -1.83 25.27
N ARG A 215 -36.53 -2.92 25.06
CA ARG A 215 -37.29 -3.17 23.82
C ARG A 215 -38.27 -2.04 23.53
N LYS A 216 -39.04 -1.57 24.52
CA LYS A 216 -40.03 -0.50 24.39
C LYS A 216 -39.40 0.88 24.23
N LEU A 217 -38.46 1.26 25.10
CA LEU A 217 -37.78 2.56 25.01
C LEU A 217 -37.03 2.73 23.67
N SER A 218 -36.54 1.63 23.07
CA SER A 218 -35.94 1.65 21.73
C SER A 218 -36.91 1.94 20.57
N ARG A 219 -38.22 2.10 20.86
CA ARG A 219 -39.26 2.50 19.91
C ARG A 219 -39.75 3.94 20.11
N LEU A 220 -39.19 4.70 21.05
CA LEU A 220 -39.48 6.14 21.12
C LEU A 220 -39.07 6.83 19.81
N PRO A 221 -39.64 8.00 19.47
CA PRO A 221 -39.23 8.78 18.29
C PRO A 221 -37.72 9.05 18.29
N VAL A 222 -37.10 9.04 17.11
CA VAL A 222 -35.63 9.09 16.93
C VAL A 222 -35.04 10.37 17.53
N GLU A 223 -35.81 11.46 17.49
CA GLU A 223 -35.51 12.77 18.06
C GLU A 223 -35.27 12.69 19.58
N GLN A 224 -35.91 11.74 20.26
CA GLN A 224 -35.82 11.54 21.70
C GLN A 224 -34.66 10.63 22.13
N HIS A 225 -34.03 9.89 21.21
CA HIS A 225 -33.00 8.88 21.56
C HIS A 225 -31.80 9.53 22.24
N MET A 226 -31.35 10.69 21.74
CA MET A 226 -30.25 11.45 22.34
C MET A 226 -30.58 11.95 23.74
N ALA A 227 -31.82 12.40 23.98
CA ALA A 227 -32.27 12.83 25.31
C ALA A 227 -32.34 11.65 26.29
N LEU A 228 -32.95 10.53 25.87
CA LEU A 228 -33.05 9.30 26.65
C LEU A 228 -31.68 8.76 27.07
N VAL A 229 -30.73 8.65 26.13
CA VAL A 229 -29.39 8.09 26.41
C VAL A 229 -28.62 8.97 27.40
N SER A 230 -28.83 10.29 27.38
CA SER A 230 -28.29 11.22 28.37
C SER A 230 -28.97 11.16 29.74
N GLU A 231 -30.09 10.46 29.90
CA GLU A 231 -30.94 10.62 31.08
C GLU A 231 -30.51 9.78 32.30
N PRO A 232 -30.52 10.34 33.53
CA PRO A 232 -30.22 9.59 34.76
C PRO A 232 -31.13 8.36 35.01
N ARG A 233 -32.38 8.40 34.54
CA ARG A 233 -33.34 7.28 34.66
C ARG A 233 -32.95 6.12 33.74
N PHE A 234 -32.61 6.39 32.48
CA PHE A 234 -32.07 5.39 31.55
C PHE A 234 -30.70 4.84 32.01
N ASN A 235 -29.81 5.71 32.49
CA ASN A 235 -28.53 5.30 33.09
C ASN A 235 -28.71 4.43 34.36
N THR A 236 -29.88 4.48 35.00
CA THR A 236 -30.24 3.55 36.07
C THR A 236 -30.67 2.21 35.50
N LEU A 237 -31.53 2.18 34.48
CA LEU A 237 -31.91 0.96 33.74
C LEU A 237 -30.67 0.20 33.21
N CYS A 238 -29.68 0.90 32.63
CA CYS A 238 -28.43 0.30 32.19
C CYS A 238 -27.65 -0.36 33.34
N ARG A 239 -27.57 0.28 34.51
CA ARG A 239 -26.92 -0.32 35.70
C ARG A 239 -27.68 -1.53 36.23
N CYS A 240 -29.02 -1.54 36.12
CA CYS A 240 -29.86 -2.69 36.47
C CYS A 240 -29.63 -3.87 35.51
N ALA A 241 -29.47 -3.62 34.21
CA ALA A 241 -29.09 -4.65 33.25
C ALA A 241 -27.69 -5.21 33.52
N VAL A 242 -26.67 -4.35 33.74
CA VAL A 242 -25.30 -4.81 34.06
C VAL A 242 -25.26 -5.74 35.29
N ARG A 243 -26.07 -5.44 36.32
CA ARG A 243 -26.19 -6.28 37.52
C ARG A 243 -26.88 -7.63 37.28
N ASN A 244 -27.73 -7.73 36.27
CA ASN A 244 -28.51 -8.94 35.94
C ASN A 244 -27.97 -9.71 34.72
N LEU A 245 -26.78 -9.39 34.21
CA LEU A 245 -26.27 -10.00 32.95
C LEU A 245 -26.31 -11.53 32.93
N GLY A 246 -25.98 -12.19 34.04
CA GLY A 246 -26.02 -13.64 34.16
C GLY A 246 -27.43 -14.25 34.21
N SER A 247 -28.47 -13.49 34.58
CA SER A 247 -29.85 -13.99 34.77
C SER A 247 -30.80 -13.72 33.60
N PHE A 248 -30.38 -12.98 32.58
CA PHE A 248 -31.10 -12.88 31.29
C PHE A 248 -30.99 -14.17 30.49
N SER A 249 -32.01 -14.47 29.65
CA SER A 249 -31.85 -15.45 28.57
C SER A 249 -30.99 -14.87 27.44
N THR A 250 -30.49 -15.75 26.56
CA THR A 250 -29.80 -15.36 25.32
C THR A 250 -30.69 -14.47 24.44
N SER A 251 -32.01 -14.69 24.42
CA SER A 251 -32.95 -13.88 23.64
C SER A 251 -33.07 -12.46 24.22
N ASP A 252 -33.13 -12.32 25.54
CA ASP A 252 -33.19 -11.03 26.21
C ASP A 252 -31.91 -10.20 25.98
N LEU A 253 -30.74 -10.84 26.03
CA LEU A 253 -29.46 -10.17 25.73
C LEU A 253 -29.40 -9.68 24.28
N ILE A 254 -29.93 -10.48 23.33
CA ILE A 254 -30.02 -10.09 21.91
C ILE A 254 -30.99 -8.92 21.73
N ASP A 255 -32.15 -8.93 22.39
CA ASP A 255 -33.12 -7.83 22.34
C ASP A 255 -32.58 -6.54 22.98
N ILE A 256 -31.84 -6.63 24.09
CA ILE A 256 -31.12 -5.50 24.69
C ILE A 256 -30.06 -4.97 23.71
N LEU A 257 -29.31 -5.84 23.02
CA LEU A 257 -28.32 -5.41 22.03
C LEU A 257 -28.98 -4.75 20.80
N LYS A 258 -30.11 -5.28 20.31
CA LYS A 258 -30.93 -4.64 19.25
C LYS A 258 -31.45 -3.27 19.71
N ALA A 259 -31.92 -3.15 20.94
CA ALA A 259 -32.33 -1.88 21.53
C ALA A 259 -31.18 -0.88 21.59
N CYS A 260 -29.95 -1.32 21.91
CA CYS A 260 -28.76 -0.49 21.86
C CYS A 260 -28.44 0.01 20.44
N VAL A 261 -28.60 -0.84 19.42
CA VAL A 261 -28.44 -0.46 18.00
C VAL A 261 -29.48 0.60 17.59
N ARG A 262 -30.75 0.42 17.97
CA ARG A 262 -31.84 1.36 17.68
C ARG A 262 -31.62 2.73 18.31
N LEU A 263 -31.26 2.75 19.59
CA LEU A 263 -30.96 3.96 20.37
C LEU A 263 -29.59 4.61 20.04
N VAL A 264 -28.86 4.08 19.05
CA VAL A 264 -27.55 4.58 18.60
C VAL A 264 -26.56 4.76 19.77
N LEU A 265 -26.51 3.80 20.68
CA LEU A 265 -25.67 3.88 21.88
C LEU A 265 -24.19 4.07 21.49
N PRO A 266 -23.46 5.03 22.12
CA PRO A 266 -22.05 5.27 21.80
C PRO A 266 -21.21 3.99 21.93
N PRO A 267 -20.24 3.72 21.03
CA PRO A 267 -19.46 2.47 21.03
C PRO A 267 -18.71 2.19 22.35
N THR A 268 -18.42 3.25 23.11
CA THR A 268 -17.73 3.27 24.41
C THR A 268 -18.67 3.08 25.62
N HIS A 269 -19.99 3.04 25.43
CA HIS A 269 -20.96 3.03 26.53
C HIS A 269 -20.79 1.80 27.45
N PRO A 270 -20.76 1.94 28.80
CA PRO A 270 -20.36 0.86 29.71
C PRO A 270 -21.20 -0.43 29.61
N LEU A 271 -22.50 -0.31 29.28
CA LEU A 271 -23.36 -1.47 29.05
C LEU A 271 -22.81 -2.38 27.94
N LEU A 272 -22.25 -1.81 26.86
CA LEU A 272 -21.73 -2.57 25.73
C LEU A 272 -20.49 -3.38 26.09
N ASN A 273 -19.61 -2.85 26.97
CA ASN A 273 -18.47 -3.61 27.51
C ASN A 273 -18.95 -4.85 28.30
N ALA A 274 -19.99 -4.67 29.11
CA ALA A 274 -20.51 -5.72 29.97
C ALA A 274 -21.28 -6.79 29.14
N CYS A 275 -22.06 -6.36 28.15
CA CYS A 275 -22.70 -7.25 27.17
C CYS A 275 -21.67 -8.03 26.33
N GLU A 276 -20.59 -7.40 25.83
CA GLU A 276 -19.55 -8.12 25.08
C GLU A 276 -18.93 -9.24 25.91
N ASN A 277 -18.60 -8.96 27.19
CA ASN A 277 -18.05 -9.97 28.10
C ASN A 277 -19.02 -11.15 28.33
N GLU A 278 -20.33 -10.88 28.43
CA GLU A 278 -21.34 -11.92 28.62
C GLU A 278 -21.58 -12.75 27.34
N PHE A 279 -21.67 -12.10 26.17
CA PHE A 279 -21.73 -12.78 24.89
C PHE A 279 -20.48 -13.62 24.60
N CYS A 280 -19.29 -13.20 25.07
CA CYS A 280 -18.06 -13.99 24.98
C CYS A 280 -18.10 -15.28 25.83
N ARG A 281 -18.78 -15.28 26.98
CA ARG A 281 -19.00 -16.49 27.78
C ARG A 281 -19.94 -17.45 27.06
N ARG A 282 -21.04 -16.92 26.53
CA ARG A 282 -22.15 -17.69 25.95
C ARG A 282 -21.96 -18.14 24.51
N VAL A 283 -20.77 -18.03 23.92
CA VAL A 283 -20.54 -18.39 22.50
C VAL A 283 -20.88 -19.85 22.20
N TRP A 284 -20.64 -20.75 23.16
CA TRP A 284 -20.91 -22.19 23.02
C TRP A 284 -22.38 -22.57 23.33
N ASP A 285 -23.12 -21.70 24.02
CA ASP A 285 -24.55 -21.87 24.30
C ASP A 285 -25.44 -21.33 23.16
N MET A 286 -24.86 -20.57 22.23
CA MET A 286 -25.55 -19.97 21.09
C MET A 286 -25.43 -20.82 19.82
N ASN A 287 -26.46 -20.76 18.98
CA ASN A 287 -26.40 -21.27 17.62
C ASN A 287 -25.74 -20.25 16.67
N LEU A 288 -25.28 -20.70 15.50
CA LEU A 288 -24.55 -19.84 14.56
C LEU A 288 -25.37 -18.62 14.07
N ASP A 289 -26.70 -18.72 14.00
CA ASP A 289 -27.55 -17.62 13.52
C ASP A 289 -27.58 -16.49 14.55
N GLN A 290 -27.75 -16.84 15.83
CA GLN A 290 -27.59 -15.92 16.97
C GLN A 290 -26.19 -15.29 16.99
N LEU A 291 -25.13 -16.09 16.76
CA LEU A 291 -23.76 -15.60 16.79
C LEU A 291 -23.47 -14.58 15.67
N LEU A 292 -23.97 -14.83 14.45
CA LEU A 292 -23.85 -13.93 13.31
C LEU A 292 -24.69 -12.67 13.48
N LEU A 293 -25.91 -12.78 14.02
CA LEU A 293 -26.78 -11.65 14.35
C LEU A 293 -26.13 -10.73 15.40
N VAL A 294 -25.54 -11.29 16.46
CA VAL A 294 -24.81 -10.53 17.47
C VAL A 294 -23.59 -9.83 16.86
N ALA A 295 -22.85 -10.48 15.95
CA ALA A 295 -21.74 -9.84 15.23
C ALA A 295 -22.21 -8.68 14.33
N ASP A 296 -23.33 -8.84 13.63
CA ASP A 296 -23.93 -7.79 12.79
C ASP A 296 -24.45 -6.62 13.62
N CYS A 297 -25.05 -6.87 14.80
CA CYS A 297 -25.42 -5.84 15.77
C CYS A 297 -24.20 -5.04 16.27
N TRP A 298 -23.09 -5.71 16.65
CA TRP A 298 -21.84 -5.02 17.03
C TRP A 298 -21.30 -4.17 15.88
N ARG A 299 -21.40 -4.66 14.64
CA ARG A 299 -21.03 -3.92 13.44
C ARG A 299 -21.97 -2.75 13.12
N CYS A 300 -23.24 -2.82 13.54
CA CYS A 300 -24.20 -1.72 13.45
C CYS A 300 -23.98 -0.62 14.49
N LEU A 301 -23.40 -0.97 15.65
CA LEU A 301 -22.92 -0.07 16.70
C LEU A 301 -21.52 0.51 16.42
N GLU A 302 -20.92 0.22 15.25
CA GLU A 302 -19.53 0.55 14.89
C GLU A 302 -18.48 0.14 15.93
N ARG A 303 -18.79 -0.83 16.80
CA ARG A 303 -17.95 -1.26 17.91
C ARG A 303 -16.99 -2.37 17.47
N SER A 304 -15.69 -2.17 17.74
CA SER A 304 -14.68 -3.22 17.61
C SER A 304 -14.81 -4.20 18.77
N VAL A 305 -15.19 -5.45 18.47
CA VAL A 305 -15.38 -6.53 19.45
C VAL A 305 -14.37 -7.68 19.22
N PRO A 306 -13.08 -7.44 19.47
CA PRO A 306 -12.00 -8.30 18.97
C PRO A 306 -11.98 -9.68 19.61
N SER A 307 -12.42 -9.80 20.87
CA SER A 307 -12.49 -11.06 21.61
C SER A 307 -13.64 -11.91 21.11
N TYR A 308 -14.83 -11.32 21.01
CA TYR A 308 -16.04 -11.99 20.53
C TYR A 308 -15.84 -12.61 19.13
N LEU A 309 -15.31 -11.82 18.18
CA LEU A 309 -15.01 -12.32 16.82
C LEU A 309 -13.99 -13.46 16.83
N SER A 310 -13.00 -13.44 17.72
CA SER A 310 -12.01 -14.51 17.81
C SER A 310 -12.65 -15.84 18.26
N ILE A 311 -13.58 -15.82 19.21
CA ILE A 311 -14.26 -17.03 19.69
C ILE A 311 -15.28 -17.51 18.64
N LEU A 312 -16.03 -16.58 18.01
CA LEU A 312 -16.92 -16.89 16.89
C LEU A 312 -16.16 -17.57 15.73
N PHE A 313 -14.97 -17.09 15.37
CA PHE A 313 -14.19 -17.72 14.29
C PHE A 313 -13.67 -19.12 14.68
N SER A 314 -13.38 -19.38 15.97
CA SER A 314 -13.07 -20.74 16.46
C SER A 314 -14.29 -21.67 16.41
N TYR A 315 -15.46 -21.21 16.85
CA TYR A 315 -16.73 -21.94 16.74
C TYR A 315 -17.05 -22.26 15.27
N ALA A 316 -16.89 -21.27 14.39
CA ALA A 316 -17.07 -21.41 12.94
C ALA A 316 -16.06 -22.41 12.32
N ASN A 317 -14.82 -22.43 12.80
CA ASN A 317 -13.79 -23.37 12.34
C ASN A 317 -14.12 -24.84 12.68
N MET A 318 -14.81 -25.08 13.81
CA MET A 318 -15.29 -26.41 14.19
C MET A 318 -16.53 -26.81 13.37
N ASN A 319 -17.57 -25.96 13.34
CA ASN A 319 -18.89 -26.27 12.75
C ASN A 319 -19.00 -25.94 11.24
N TRP A 320 -17.88 -25.85 10.53
CA TRP A 320 -17.80 -25.33 9.15
C TRP A 320 -18.57 -26.15 8.10
N LYS A 321 -18.87 -27.42 8.38
CA LYS A 321 -19.60 -28.31 7.46
C LYS A 321 -21.08 -27.95 7.35
N ASP A 322 -21.64 -27.40 8.41
CA ASP A 322 -23.09 -27.22 8.62
C ASP A 322 -23.58 -25.82 8.19
N PHE A 323 -22.71 -25.08 7.49
CA PHE A 323 -23.02 -23.75 6.96
C PHE A 323 -23.91 -23.84 5.73
N THR A 324 -25.13 -23.32 5.85
CA THR A 324 -25.94 -22.92 4.69
C THR A 324 -25.25 -21.78 3.92
N LEU A 325 -25.69 -21.53 2.69
CA LEU A 325 -25.14 -20.47 1.85
C LEU A 325 -25.20 -19.10 2.53
N ALA A 326 -26.37 -18.70 3.07
CA ALA A 326 -26.53 -17.42 3.75
C ALA A 326 -25.65 -17.28 5.00
N ARG A 327 -25.52 -18.35 5.82
CA ARG A 327 -24.59 -18.39 6.97
C ARG A 327 -23.15 -18.15 6.53
N PHE A 328 -22.72 -18.78 5.43
CA PHE A 328 -21.37 -18.65 4.90
C PHE A 328 -21.06 -17.25 4.37
N VAL A 329 -21.96 -16.65 3.59
CA VAL A 329 -21.78 -15.28 3.06
C VAL A 329 -21.78 -14.25 4.19
N GLN A 330 -22.71 -14.35 5.14
CA GLN A 330 -22.74 -13.45 6.30
C GLN A 330 -21.48 -13.59 7.16
N LEU A 331 -20.97 -14.81 7.38
CA LEU A 331 -19.69 -15.01 8.07
C LEU A 331 -18.52 -14.35 7.33
N LEU A 332 -18.45 -14.45 6.00
CA LEU A 332 -17.40 -13.78 5.21
C LEU A 332 -17.50 -12.25 5.24
N TYR A 333 -18.71 -11.70 5.24
CA TYR A 333 -18.94 -10.27 5.48
C TYR A 333 -18.41 -9.85 6.87
N ILE A 334 -18.76 -10.57 7.94
CA ILE A 334 -18.28 -10.32 9.30
C ILE A 334 -16.75 -10.46 9.42
N ILE A 335 -16.13 -11.45 8.78
CA ILE A 335 -14.66 -11.62 8.70
C ILE A 335 -14.00 -10.41 8.03
N GLY A 336 -14.63 -9.88 6.96
CA GLY A 336 -14.21 -8.66 6.29
C GLY A 336 -14.29 -7.43 7.18
N GLU A 337 -15.42 -7.20 7.85
CA GLU A 337 -15.59 -6.05 8.75
C GLU A 337 -14.67 -6.11 9.97
N GLY A 338 -14.38 -7.32 10.49
CA GLY A 338 -13.37 -7.57 11.52
C GLY A 338 -11.90 -7.43 11.05
N ARG A 339 -11.69 -7.29 9.74
CA ARG A 339 -10.40 -7.08 9.04
C ARG A 339 -9.28 -8.08 9.38
N ARG A 340 -9.64 -9.29 9.79
CA ARG A 340 -8.70 -10.36 10.17
C ARG A 340 -9.22 -11.71 9.70
N SER A 341 -8.53 -12.30 8.72
CA SER A 341 -8.77 -13.69 8.31
C SER A 341 -8.38 -14.65 9.45
N PRO A 342 -9.28 -15.51 9.96
CA PRO A 342 -8.87 -16.66 10.76
C PRO A 342 -8.08 -17.63 9.88
N THR A 343 -6.86 -17.99 10.29
CA THR A 343 -5.92 -18.80 9.50
C THR A 343 -6.55 -20.13 9.06
N ASP A 344 -7.10 -20.85 10.02
CA ASP A 344 -7.55 -22.24 9.92
C ASP A 344 -8.79 -22.39 9.03
N LEU A 345 -9.54 -21.29 8.86
CA LEU A 345 -10.72 -21.23 7.99
C LEU A 345 -10.34 -20.93 6.53
N THR A 346 -9.14 -20.43 6.24
CA THR A 346 -8.79 -19.90 4.89
C THR A 346 -8.94 -20.95 3.79
N GLN A 347 -8.44 -22.18 4.01
CA GLN A 347 -8.59 -23.28 3.04
C GLN A 347 -10.06 -23.78 2.94
N LYS A 348 -10.80 -23.73 4.05
CA LYS A 348 -12.22 -24.09 4.09
C LYS A 348 -13.07 -23.06 3.33
N ILE A 349 -12.72 -21.78 3.40
CA ILE A 349 -13.35 -20.68 2.65
C ILE A 349 -13.24 -20.93 1.15
N GLU A 350 -12.05 -21.27 0.62
CA GLU A 350 -11.90 -21.56 -0.81
C GLU A 350 -12.78 -22.73 -1.28
N SER A 351 -12.81 -23.83 -0.52
CA SER A 351 -13.68 -24.98 -0.80
C SER A 351 -15.17 -24.60 -0.77
N MET A 352 -15.59 -23.80 0.21
CA MET A 352 -16.98 -23.37 0.38
C MET A 352 -17.41 -22.32 -0.65
N ILE A 353 -16.49 -21.46 -1.14
CA ILE A 353 -16.73 -20.60 -2.31
C ILE A 353 -17.01 -21.49 -3.53
N LEU A 354 -16.14 -22.46 -3.84
CA LEU A 354 -16.34 -23.35 -5.00
C LEU A 354 -17.65 -24.17 -4.88
N LYS A 355 -18.00 -24.65 -3.68
CA LYS A 355 -19.24 -25.40 -3.41
C LYS A 355 -20.51 -24.58 -3.71
N TYR A 356 -20.51 -23.29 -3.41
CA TYR A 356 -21.70 -22.44 -3.50
C TYR A 356 -21.65 -21.40 -4.63
N LEU A 357 -20.57 -21.35 -5.42
CA LEU A 357 -20.36 -20.34 -6.46
C LEU A 357 -21.53 -20.24 -7.43
N ASP A 358 -22.03 -21.39 -7.90
CA ASP A 358 -23.12 -21.42 -8.88
C ASP A 358 -24.48 -20.99 -8.30
N SER A 359 -24.62 -21.03 -6.97
CA SER A 359 -25.84 -20.68 -6.23
C SER A 359 -25.84 -19.26 -5.66
N PHE A 360 -24.70 -18.55 -5.63
CA PHE A 360 -24.63 -17.17 -5.15
C PHE A 360 -25.35 -16.20 -6.09
N THR A 361 -26.05 -15.21 -5.54
CA THR A 361 -26.43 -14.00 -6.30
C THR A 361 -25.18 -13.17 -6.59
N LEU A 362 -25.25 -12.26 -7.56
CA LEU A 362 -24.11 -11.42 -7.93
C LEU A 362 -23.73 -10.46 -6.79
N GLU A 363 -24.70 -10.01 -5.99
CA GLU A 363 -24.44 -9.21 -4.77
C GLU A 363 -23.75 -10.04 -3.68
N GLU A 364 -24.08 -11.33 -3.54
CA GLU A 364 -23.36 -12.24 -2.62
C GLU A 364 -21.93 -12.48 -3.10
N VAL A 365 -21.67 -12.63 -4.40
CA VAL A 365 -20.30 -12.67 -4.96
C VAL A 365 -19.54 -11.39 -4.64
N GLY A 366 -20.21 -10.23 -4.75
CA GLY A 366 -19.66 -8.93 -4.35
C GLY A 366 -19.32 -8.85 -2.86
N ALA A 367 -20.20 -9.35 -1.98
CA ALA A 367 -20.01 -9.38 -0.54
C ALA A 367 -18.87 -10.33 -0.12
N VAL A 368 -18.80 -11.53 -0.72
CA VAL A 368 -17.69 -12.50 -0.57
C VAL A 368 -16.36 -11.84 -0.95
N CYS A 369 -16.29 -11.19 -2.11
CA CYS A 369 -15.07 -10.52 -2.57
C CYS A 369 -14.68 -9.34 -1.67
N LEU A 370 -15.65 -8.56 -1.19
CA LEU A 370 -15.44 -7.48 -0.24
C LEU A 370 -14.91 -7.99 1.11
N GLY A 371 -15.41 -9.14 1.56
CA GLY A 371 -14.96 -9.86 2.75
C GLY A 371 -13.47 -10.18 2.65
N LEU A 372 -13.11 -11.01 1.67
CA LEU A 372 -11.73 -11.46 1.39
C LEU A 372 -10.74 -10.29 1.27
N PHE A 373 -11.12 -9.23 0.56
CA PHE A 373 -10.29 -8.04 0.38
C PHE A 373 -10.03 -7.28 1.70
N LYS A 374 -11.04 -7.16 2.56
CA LYS A 374 -10.90 -6.45 3.85
C LYS A 374 -10.16 -7.27 4.91
N SER A 375 -10.33 -8.58 4.91
CA SER A 375 -9.63 -9.52 5.82
C SER A 375 -8.20 -9.83 5.41
N LEU A 376 -7.79 -9.40 4.21
CA LEU A 376 -6.55 -9.78 3.53
C LEU A 376 -6.40 -11.30 3.29
N SER A 377 -7.52 -12.03 3.25
CA SER A 377 -7.55 -13.44 2.90
C SER A 377 -7.04 -13.64 1.47
N GLY A 378 -5.94 -14.37 1.32
CA GLY A 378 -5.57 -14.90 0.01
C GLY A 378 -6.60 -15.93 -0.47
N ILE A 379 -6.82 -15.97 -1.77
CA ILE A 379 -7.49 -17.09 -2.46
C ILE A 379 -6.62 -17.52 -3.65
N SER A 380 -6.70 -18.79 -4.04
CA SER A 380 -5.96 -19.30 -5.19
C SER A 380 -6.44 -18.70 -6.53
N ASP A 381 -5.53 -18.73 -7.50
CA ASP A 381 -5.82 -18.39 -8.90
C ASP A 381 -6.85 -19.32 -9.55
N HIS A 382 -7.17 -20.47 -8.94
CA HIS A 382 -8.29 -21.30 -9.39
C HIS A 382 -9.63 -20.69 -8.98
N VAL A 383 -9.78 -20.35 -7.69
CA VAL A 383 -11.02 -19.77 -7.15
C VAL A 383 -11.31 -18.40 -7.74
N MET A 384 -10.30 -17.52 -7.83
CA MET A 384 -10.50 -16.19 -8.42
C MET A 384 -10.85 -16.29 -9.93
N ARG A 385 -10.32 -17.28 -10.65
CA ARG A 385 -10.68 -17.49 -12.07
C ARG A 385 -12.13 -17.92 -12.19
N LYS A 386 -12.59 -18.88 -11.38
CA LYS A 386 -13.99 -19.31 -11.38
C LYS A 386 -14.97 -18.18 -11.04
N ILE A 387 -14.60 -17.29 -10.11
CA ILE A 387 -15.38 -16.07 -9.84
C ILE A 387 -15.39 -15.15 -11.09
N ALA A 388 -14.25 -14.93 -11.72
CA ALA A 388 -14.13 -14.06 -12.89
C ALA A 388 -14.81 -14.63 -14.16
N ASP A 389 -14.83 -15.95 -14.33
CA ASP A 389 -15.61 -16.67 -15.34
C ASP A 389 -17.11 -16.34 -15.17
N ARG A 390 -17.68 -16.65 -13.99
CA ARG A 390 -19.10 -16.39 -13.67
C ARG A 390 -19.49 -14.93 -13.89
N VAL A 391 -18.71 -14.00 -13.35
CA VAL A 391 -19.00 -12.56 -13.45
C VAL A 391 -18.88 -12.06 -14.90
N SER A 392 -18.01 -12.66 -15.74
CA SER A 392 -17.92 -12.29 -17.16
C SER A 392 -19.11 -12.74 -18.01
N LEU A 393 -19.95 -13.66 -17.51
CA LEU A 393 -21.17 -14.12 -18.20
C LEU A 393 -22.43 -13.35 -17.80
N GLN A 394 -22.41 -12.61 -16.68
CA GLN A 394 -23.59 -11.97 -16.08
C GLN A 394 -23.29 -10.55 -15.58
N MET A 395 -22.38 -9.83 -16.25
CA MET A 395 -21.92 -8.52 -15.79
C MET A 395 -23.00 -7.43 -15.87
N GLU A 396 -23.90 -7.54 -16.84
CA GLU A 396 -25.01 -6.59 -17.05
C GLU A 396 -26.02 -6.61 -15.89
N ASP A 397 -26.20 -7.77 -15.24
CA ASP A 397 -27.06 -7.94 -14.05
C ASP A 397 -26.38 -7.53 -12.73
N MET A 398 -25.05 -7.49 -12.69
CA MET A 398 -24.28 -7.21 -11.46
C MET A 398 -24.22 -5.70 -11.16
N SER A 399 -24.50 -5.28 -9.91
CA SER A 399 -24.33 -3.87 -9.54
C SER A 399 -22.87 -3.41 -9.67
N THR A 400 -22.65 -2.13 -9.96
CA THR A 400 -21.29 -1.58 -10.01
C THR A 400 -20.57 -1.73 -8.66
N TYR A 401 -21.29 -1.69 -7.53
CA TYR A 401 -20.72 -1.93 -6.21
C TYR A 401 -20.12 -3.34 -6.07
N ALA A 402 -20.94 -4.36 -6.34
CA ALA A 402 -20.54 -5.76 -6.26
C ALA A 402 -19.40 -6.06 -7.23
N LEU A 403 -19.50 -5.56 -8.47
CA LEU A 403 -18.46 -5.69 -9.49
C LEU A 403 -17.14 -5.04 -9.04
N VAL A 404 -17.18 -3.81 -8.52
CA VAL A 404 -16.00 -3.12 -7.96
C VAL A 404 -15.37 -3.90 -6.80
N ASN A 405 -16.14 -4.71 -6.07
CA ASN A 405 -15.60 -5.61 -5.04
C ASN A 405 -14.89 -6.83 -5.64
N VAL A 406 -15.41 -7.42 -6.73
CA VAL A 406 -14.68 -8.44 -7.52
C VAL A 406 -13.36 -7.88 -8.06
N LEU A 407 -13.37 -6.65 -8.61
CA LEU A 407 -12.16 -6.00 -9.14
C LEU A 407 -11.12 -5.70 -8.06
N LYS A 408 -11.54 -5.50 -6.79
CA LYS A 408 -10.62 -5.37 -5.65
C LYS A 408 -9.83 -6.66 -5.40
N VAL A 409 -10.47 -7.83 -5.49
CA VAL A 409 -9.80 -9.13 -5.32
C VAL A 409 -8.97 -9.51 -6.55
N LEU A 410 -9.48 -9.26 -7.77
CA LEU A 410 -8.75 -9.50 -9.03
C LEU A 410 -7.39 -8.77 -9.05
N ARG A 411 -7.34 -7.51 -8.58
CA ARG A 411 -6.07 -6.77 -8.38
C ARG A 411 -5.21 -7.27 -7.23
N TYR A 412 -5.80 -7.88 -6.21
CA TYR A 412 -5.09 -8.40 -5.04
C TYR A 412 -4.33 -9.68 -5.38
N THR A 413 -4.97 -10.61 -6.09
CA THR A 413 -4.32 -11.81 -6.67
C THR A 413 -3.43 -11.46 -7.86
N ARG A 414 -3.68 -10.32 -8.53
CA ARG A 414 -3.00 -9.85 -9.76
C ARG A 414 -3.34 -10.68 -11.00
N MET A 415 -4.53 -11.26 -11.03
CA MET A 415 -4.99 -12.13 -12.10
C MET A 415 -5.30 -11.38 -13.40
N ASP A 416 -4.72 -11.85 -14.50
CA ASP A 416 -5.12 -11.49 -15.85
C ASP A 416 -6.34 -12.31 -16.29
N HIS A 417 -7.53 -11.68 -16.34
CA HIS A 417 -8.76 -12.32 -16.83
C HIS A 417 -9.32 -11.61 -18.07
N LEU A 418 -8.76 -11.93 -19.24
CA LEU A 418 -9.09 -11.23 -20.50
C LEU A 418 -10.60 -11.23 -20.87
N PRO A 419 -11.40 -12.30 -20.64
CA PRO A 419 -12.85 -12.25 -20.90
C PRO A 419 -13.54 -11.17 -20.07
N LEU A 420 -13.31 -11.17 -18.75
CA LEU A 420 -13.85 -10.17 -17.82
C LEU A 420 -13.39 -8.75 -18.18
N LEU A 421 -12.11 -8.59 -18.53
CA LEU A 421 -11.53 -7.28 -18.89
C LEU A 421 -12.09 -6.71 -20.20
N LYS A 422 -12.47 -7.56 -21.15
CA LYS A 422 -13.20 -7.16 -22.37
C LYS A 422 -14.67 -6.86 -22.09
N GLU A 423 -15.31 -7.61 -21.20
CA GLU A 423 -16.73 -7.41 -20.88
C GLU A 423 -16.95 -6.10 -20.10
N LEU A 424 -16.05 -5.79 -19.16
CA LEU A 424 -15.98 -4.46 -18.54
C LEU A 424 -15.94 -3.35 -19.60
N GLY A 425 -15.13 -3.51 -20.65
CA GLY A 425 -15.00 -2.55 -21.77
C GLY A 425 -16.32 -2.22 -22.47
N LYS A 426 -17.28 -3.15 -22.48
CA LYS A 426 -18.63 -2.92 -23.01
C LYS A 426 -19.57 -2.30 -21.97
N VAL A 427 -19.63 -2.89 -20.77
CA VAL A 427 -20.66 -2.63 -19.77
C VAL A 427 -20.39 -1.37 -18.94
N ILE A 428 -19.12 -1.04 -18.69
CA ILE A 428 -18.74 0.05 -17.78
C ILE A 428 -18.90 1.46 -18.35
N PRO A 429 -18.56 1.78 -19.63
CA PRO A 429 -18.66 3.15 -20.14
C PRO A 429 -20.03 3.79 -19.95
N ALA A 430 -21.11 3.04 -20.21
CA ALA A 430 -22.49 3.50 -19.99
C ALA A 430 -22.87 3.69 -18.50
N ARG A 431 -22.20 2.98 -17.58
CA ARG A 431 -22.45 3.06 -16.13
C ARG A 431 -21.66 4.14 -15.41
N ILE A 432 -20.55 4.62 -15.98
CA ILE A 432 -19.70 5.66 -15.36
C ILE A 432 -20.49 6.92 -14.95
N PRO A 433 -21.40 7.48 -15.78
CA PRO A 433 -22.23 8.62 -15.38
C PRO A 433 -23.07 8.39 -14.12
N ALA A 434 -23.52 7.16 -13.85
CA ALA A 434 -24.29 6.79 -12.66
C ALA A 434 -23.44 6.30 -11.47
N THR A 435 -22.13 6.12 -11.65
CA THR A 435 -21.25 5.53 -10.63
C THR A 435 -20.66 6.63 -9.73
N ASN A 436 -20.53 6.37 -8.42
CA ASN A 436 -19.86 7.29 -7.51
C ASN A 436 -18.35 7.38 -7.79
N ILE A 437 -17.72 8.45 -7.29
CA ILE A 437 -16.33 8.80 -7.58
C ILE A 437 -15.31 7.71 -7.16
N GLN A 438 -15.62 6.93 -6.12
CA GLN A 438 -14.72 5.89 -5.61
C GLN A 438 -14.88 4.55 -6.34
N GLY A 439 -16.06 4.26 -6.88
CA GLY A 439 -16.29 3.19 -7.85
C GLY A 439 -15.52 3.44 -9.14
N ILE A 440 -15.64 4.66 -9.71
CA ILE A 440 -14.90 5.08 -10.92
C ILE A 440 -13.38 4.97 -10.70
N MET A 441 -12.87 5.39 -9.55
CA MET A 441 -11.46 5.23 -9.18
C MET A 441 -11.03 3.75 -9.12
N HIS A 442 -11.86 2.88 -8.54
CA HIS A 442 -11.57 1.45 -8.50
C HIS A 442 -11.68 0.77 -9.87
N ILE A 443 -12.44 1.31 -10.82
CA ILE A 443 -12.45 0.87 -12.22
C ILE A 443 -11.11 1.23 -12.87
N ALA A 444 -10.74 2.51 -12.93
CA ALA A 444 -9.48 2.97 -13.55
C ALA A 444 -8.23 2.30 -12.95
N LEU A 445 -8.23 2.07 -11.63
CA LEU A 445 -7.16 1.38 -10.93
C LEU A 445 -7.03 -0.10 -11.33
N THR A 446 -8.08 -0.73 -11.87
CA THR A 446 -8.03 -2.12 -12.40
C THR A 446 -7.17 -2.20 -13.65
N TYR A 447 -7.48 -1.36 -14.63
CA TYR A 447 -6.76 -1.25 -15.89
C TYR A 447 -5.28 -0.95 -15.62
N SER A 448 -4.99 0.07 -14.80
CA SER A 448 -3.61 0.45 -14.48
C SER A 448 -2.84 -0.53 -13.59
N SER A 449 -3.50 -1.34 -12.75
CA SER A 449 -2.81 -2.34 -11.89
C SER A 449 -2.62 -3.71 -12.54
N LEU A 450 -3.47 -4.08 -13.50
CA LEU A 450 -3.33 -5.29 -14.32
C LEU A 450 -2.59 -4.99 -15.65
N HIS A 451 -2.17 -3.74 -15.83
CA HIS A 451 -1.57 -3.20 -17.06
C HIS A 451 -2.46 -3.39 -18.31
N TYR A 452 -3.77 -3.55 -18.18
CA TYR A 452 -4.65 -3.64 -19.35
C TYR A 452 -5.10 -2.24 -19.76
N PHE A 453 -5.22 -1.98 -21.06
CA PHE A 453 -5.65 -0.69 -21.59
C PHE A 453 -6.91 -0.87 -22.43
N ASP A 454 -7.92 -0.07 -22.13
CA ASP A 454 -9.18 0.05 -22.85
C ASP A 454 -9.49 1.54 -22.99
N GLU A 455 -9.59 2.02 -24.22
CA GLU A 455 -9.74 3.44 -24.50
C GLU A 455 -11.14 3.96 -24.16
N GLY A 456 -12.18 3.16 -24.40
CA GLY A 456 -13.57 3.55 -24.14
C GLY A 456 -13.81 3.81 -22.65
N ILE A 457 -13.29 2.95 -21.77
CA ILE A 457 -13.32 3.18 -20.32
C ILE A 457 -12.47 4.40 -19.95
N MET A 458 -11.22 4.48 -20.40
CA MET A 458 -10.32 5.56 -19.94
C MET A 458 -10.79 6.95 -20.41
N ALA A 459 -11.35 7.06 -21.61
CA ALA A 459 -11.99 8.29 -22.09
C ALA A 459 -13.27 8.61 -21.32
N ALA A 460 -14.18 7.63 -21.10
CA ALA A 460 -15.40 7.86 -20.32
C ALA A 460 -15.09 8.28 -18.87
N VAL A 461 -14.05 7.70 -18.26
CA VAL A 461 -13.53 8.15 -16.96
C VAL A 461 -13.08 9.61 -17.04
N ALA A 462 -12.22 9.99 -18.00
CA ALA A 462 -11.69 11.35 -18.11
C ALA A 462 -12.78 12.42 -18.34
N MET A 463 -13.77 12.12 -19.19
CA MET A 463 -14.90 13.02 -19.44
C MET A 463 -15.82 13.17 -18.21
N SER A 464 -15.95 12.14 -17.37
CA SER A 464 -16.85 12.17 -16.21
C SER A 464 -16.32 12.93 -14.99
N LEU A 465 -15.00 13.15 -14.91
CA LEU A 465 -14.32 13.51 -13.67
C LEU A 465 -14.27 15.00 -13.31
N PRO A 466 -14.03 15.95 -14.23
CA PRO A 466 -13.87 17.37 -13.88
C PRO A 466 -15.07 17.93 -13.09
N SER A 467 -16.29 17.67 -13.55
CA SER A 467 -17.54 18.06 -12.88
C SER A 467 -17.78 17.40 -11.50
N ARG A 468 -16.95 16.42 -11.12
CA ARG A 468 -17.09 15.60 -9.90
C ARG A 468 -15.83 15.63 -9.02
N VAL A 469 -14.80 16.39 -9.41
CA VAL A 469 -13.46 16.27 -8.81
C VAL A 469 -13.42 16.66 -7.34
N THR A 470 -14.33 17.53 -6.90
CA THR A 470 -14.49 17.99 -5.52
C THR A 470 -14.81 16.83 -4.55
N TYR A 471 -15.48 15.78 -5.02
CA TYR A 471 -15.80 14.57 -4.25
C TYR A 471 -14.61 13.59 -4.13
N CYS A 472 -13.53 13.77 -4.91
CA CYS A 472 -12.32 12.96 -4.76
C CYS A 472 -11.65 13.20 -3.40
N ARG A 473 -11.44 12.13 -2.62
CA ARG A 473 -10.56 12.17 -1.45
C ARG A 473 -9.10 12.23 -1.95
N SER A 474 -8.14 12.66 -1.13
CA SER A 474 -6.72 12.75 -1.55
C SER A 474 -6.19 11.47 -2.21
N LYS A 475 -6.60 10.31 -1.67
CA LYS A 475 -6.34 8.97 -2.23
C LYS A 475 -6.91 8.80 -3.64
N ASP A 476 -8.13 9.25 -3.88
CA ASP A 476 -8.87 8.96 -5.10
C ASP A 476 -8.30 9.76 -6.28
N ALA A 477 -8.07 11.07 -6.09
CA ALA A 477 -7.41 11.93 -7.08
C ALA A 477 -6.01 11.39 -7.45
N ALA A 478 -5.21 11.02 -6.45
CA ALA A 478 -3.90 10.41 -6.67
C ALA A 478 -3.97 9.09 -7.48
N LYS A 479 -5.01 8.26 -7.29
CA LYS A 479 -5.15 7.01 -8.06
C LYS A 479 -5.68 7.23 -9.48
N PHE A 480 -6.41 8.31 -9.77
CA PHE A 480 -6.69 8.73 -11.14
C PHE A 480 -5.41 9.17 -11.86
N LEU A 481 -4.68 10.13 -11.30
CA LEU A 481 -3.40 10.61 -11.84
C LEU A 481 -2.41 9.46 -12.08
N TRP A 482 -2.28 8.54 -11.12
CA TRP A 482 -1.49 7.32 -11.29
C TRP A 482 -2.00 6.44 -12.44
N SER A 483 -3.31 6.26 -12.59
CA SER A 483 -3.85 5.28 -13.54
C SER A 483 -3.64 5.70 -14.99
N PHE A 484 -3.88 6.98 -15.31
CA PHE A 484 -3.62 7.53 -16.64
C PHE A 484 -2.12 7.58 -16.94
N GLY A 485 -1.32 8.11 -16.00
CA GLY A 485 0.13 8.17 -16.15
C GLY A 485 0.80 6.79 -16.29
N CYS A 486 0.36 5.78 -15.53
CA CYS A 486 0.90 4.42 -15.61
C CYS A 486 0.56 3.75 -16.96
N LEU A 487 -0.58 4.10 -17.56
CA LEU A 487 -1.04 3.62 -18.87
C LEU A 487 -0.60 4.51 -20.05
N ASP A 488 0.25 5.53 -19.82
CA ASP A 488 0.80 6.43 -20.85
C ASP A 488 -0.29 7.18 -21.64
N TYR A 489 -1.46 7.43 -21.04
CA TYR A 489 -2.67 7.90 -21.74
C TYR A 489 -3.00 9.38 -21.48
N GLU A 490 -3.08 10.14 -22.57
CA GLU A 490 -3.50 11.52 -22.67
C GLU A 490 -4.94 11.50 -23.27
N PRO A 491 -6.01 11.75 -22.47
CA PRO A 491 -7.40 11.66 -22.93
C PRO A 491 -7.83 12.89 -23.77
N PRO A 492 -8.95 12.84 -24.52
CA PRO A 492 -9.40 13.94 -25.37
C PRO A 492 -9.63 15.29 -24.65
N ASN A 493 -9.93 15.27 -23.34
CA ASN A 493 -10.07 16.47 -22.50
C ASN A 493 -8.91 16.64 -21.51
N GLU A 494 -7.67 16.25 -21.88
CA GLU A 494 -6.57 16.11 -20.94
C GLU A 494 -6.27 17.35 -20.08
N GLU A 495 -6.32 18.57 -20.61
CA GLU A 495 -6.03 19.78 -19.82
C GLU A 495 -7.06 20.00 -18.71
N GLU A 496 -8.34 19.80 -19.00
CA GLU A 496 -9.42 19.89 -18.02
C GLU A 496 -9.29 18.77 -16.97
N PHE A 497 -9.06 17.54 -17.42
CA PHE A 497 -8.88 16.36 -16.59
C PHE A 497 -7.69 16.48 -15.63
N TYR A 498 -6.50 16.87 -16.13
CA TYR A 498 -5.31 17.01 -15.30
C TYR A 498 -5.37 18.26 -14.43
N SER A 499 -5.84 19.41 -14.93
CA SER A 499 -5.92 20.65 -14.13
C SER A 499 -6.88 20.51 -12.96
N SER A 500 -8.08 19.95 -13.18
CA SER A 500 -9.07 19.73 -12.12
C SER A 500 -8.55 18.76 -11.03
N LEU A 501 -7.82 17.70 -11.42
CA LEU A 501 -7.18 16.79 -10.47
C LEU A 501 -5.99 17.43 -9.72
N ILE A 502 -5.16 18.23 -10.41
CA ILE A 502 -4.06 18.99 -9.78
C ILE A 502 -4.61 20.00 -8.77
N GLU A 503 -5.66 20.74 -9.12
CA GLU A 503 -6.33 21.69 -8.24
C GLU A 503 -6.90 20.98 -6.99
N GLN A 504 -7.54 19.82 -7.16
CA GLN A 504 -8.01 19.02 -6.03
C GLN A 504 -6.85 18.51 -5.15
N MET A 505 -5.68 18.20 -5.71
CA MET A 505 -4.49 17.87 -4.91
C MET A 505 -4.03 19.07 -4.08
N HIS A 506 -4.08 20.31 -4.59
CA HIS A 506 -3.81 21.52 -3.80
C HIS A 506 -4.87 21.74 -2.71
N ARG A 507 -6.18 21.62 -3.02
CA ARG A 507 -7.26 21.67 -2.01
C ARG A 507 -7.07 20.64 -0.88
N LYS A 508 -6.42 19.51 -1.19
CA LYS A 508 -6.13 18.41 -0.24
C LYS A 508 -4.71 18.40 0.33
N LEU A 509 -3.93 19.47 0.16
CA LEU A 509 -2.53 19.56 0.63
C LEU A 509 -2.37 19.16 2.12
N HIS A 510 -3.31 19.60 2.96
CA HIS A 510 -3.34 19.31 4.39
C HIS A 510 -3.53 17.81 4.74
N GLU A 511 -4.15 17.00 3.86
CA GLU A 511 -4.32 15.56 4.09
C GLU A 511 -2.99 14.79 3.95
N PHE A 512 -2.04 15.29 3.14
CA PHE A 512 -0.80 14.58 2.85
C PHE A 512 0.19 14.52 4.03
N GLY A 513 0.05 15.40 5.03
CA GLY A 513 0.77 15.27 6.30
C GLY A 513 0.42 13.97 7.05
N LYS A 514 -0.77 13.39 6.80
CA LYS A 514 -1.26 12.12 7.35
C LYS A 514 -1.16 10.96 6.36
N PHE A 515 -1.22 11.25 5.06
CA PHE A 515 -1.18 10.26 3.97
C PHE A 515 -0.17 10.63 2.87
N PRO A 516 1.14 10.67 3.17
CA PRO A 516 2.16 11.11 2.23
C PRO A 516 2.23 10.22 0.97
N GLU A 517 1.80 8.96 1.06
CA GLU A 517 1.71 8.04 -0.07
C GLU A 517 0.75 8.52 -1.18
N HIS A 518 -0.23 9.37 -0.88
CA HIS A 518 -1.17 9.89 -1.87
C HIS A 518 -0.48 10.94 -2.76
N LEU A 519 0.23 11.90 -2.17
CA LEU A 519 0.93 12.96 -2.92
C LEU A 519 1.95 12.37 -3.89
N LEU A 520 2.82 11.47 -3.40
CA LEU A 520 3.84 10.81 -4.24
C LEU A 520 3.21 9.90 -5.31
N THR A 521 2.10 9.22 -5.02
CA THR A 521 1.34 8.47 -6.04
C THR A 521 0.87 9.41 -7.17
N GLY A 522 0.31 10.58 -6.84
CA GLY A 522 -0.21 11.52 -7.83
C GLY A 522 0.90 12.19 -8.65
N LEU A 523 1.95 12.68 -7.98
CA LEU A 523 3.09 13.35 -8.63
C LEU A 523 3.87 12.41 -9.57
N LEU A 524 4.03 11.13 -9.23
CA LEU A 524 4.63 10.16 -10.16
C LEU A 524 3.73 9.88 -11.38
N GLY A 525 2.40 9.86 -11.19
CA GLY A 525 1.46 9.77 -12.31
C GLY A 525 1.59 10.95 -13.27
N LEU A 526 1.65 12.17 -12.75
CA LEU A 526 1.85 13.41 -13.51
C LEU A 526 3.23 13.45 -14.20
N ALA A 527 4.31 13.05 -13.51
CA ALA A 527 5.64 12.99 -14.11
C ALA A 527 5.73 12.01 -15.29
N PHE A 528 5.00 10.88 -15.27
CA PHE A 528 4.94 9.99 -16.43
C PHE A 528 4.40 10.70 -17.68
N VAL A 529 3.43 11.60 -17.54
CA VAL A 529 2.86 12.45 -18.61
C VAL A 529 3.46 13.88 -18.65
N LYS A 530 4.70 14.06 -18.19
CA LYS A 530 5.49 15.32 -18.28
C LYS A 530 4.89 16.53 -17.52
N ARG A 531 3.88 16.33 -16.65
CA ARG A 531 3.24 17.42 -15.90
C ARG A 531 3.93 17.59 -14.55
N PHE A 532 4.46 18.78 -14.27
CA PHE A 532 5.27 19.07 -13.09
C PHE A 532 4.73 20.28 -12.29
N PRO A 533 3.69 20.12 -11.45
CA PRO A 533 3.18 21.21 -10.62
C PRO A 533 4.17 21.58 -9.51
N GLU A 534 4.94 22.66 -9.73
CA GLU A 534 6.12 23.01 -8.90
C GLU A 534 5.80 23.16 -7.41
N GLU A 535 4.66 23.73 -7.02
CA GLU A 535 4.26 23.90 -5.61
C GLU A 535 4.06 22.56 -4.87
N LEU A 536 3.41 21.58 -5.51
CA LEU A 536 3.20 20.25 -4.95
C LEU A 536 4.51 19.45 -4.88
N ILE A 537 5.39 19.65 -5.86
CA ILE A 537 6.73 19.04 -5.90
C ILE A 537 7.60 19.63 -4.78
N ASP A 538 7.59 20.94 -4.60
CA ASP A 538 8.29 21.63 -3.52
C ASP A 538 7.82 21.12 -2.15
N TYR A 539 6.51 21.07 -1.91
CA TYR A 539 5.95 20.51 -0.68
C TYR A 539 6.36 19.03 -0.46
N ALA A 540 6.41 18.22 -1.52
CA ALA A 540 6.82 16.82 -1.44
C ALA A 540 8.33 16.60 -1.22
N LEU A 541 9.17 17.56 -1.60
CA LEU A 541 10.64 17.46 -1.49
C LEU A 541 11.22 18.22 -0.28
N ARG A 542 10.43 19.06 0.41
CA ARG A 542 10.80 19.66 1.71
C ARG A 542 11.20 18.60 2.74
N ASP A 543 12.27 18.86 3.50
CA ASP A 543 12.79 17.97 4.53
C ASP A 543 11.74 17.49 5.53
N GLU A 544 10.80 18.35 5.94
CA GLU A 544 9.75 17.97 6.88
C GLU A 544 8.83 16.86 6.31
N PHE A 545 8.50 16.93 5.02
CA PHE A 545 7.74 15.90 4.33
C PHE A 545 8.58 14.64 4.10
N VAL A 546 9.83 14.80 3.62
CA VAL A 546 10.77 13.69 3.41
C VAL A 546 10.97 12.89 4.70
N ARG A 547 11.10 13.53 5.87
CA ARG A 547 11.14 12.85 7.17
C ARG A 547 9.82 12.13 7.49
N LYS A 548 8.65 12.74 7.26
CA LYS A 548 7.34 12.09 7.45
C LYS A 548 7.19 10.80 6.63
N THR A 549 7.76 10.74 5.41
CA THR A 549 7.71 9.50 4.59
C THR A 549 8.41 8.31 5.24
N LYS A 550 9.46 8.53 6.06
CA LYS A 550 10.17 7.45 6.77
C LYS A 550 9.29 6.73 7.81
N ASN A 551 8.24 7.39 8.28
CA ASN A 551 7.27 6.86 9.25
C ASN A 551 6.01 6.29 8.57
N SER A 552 5.94 6.25 7.24
CA SER A 552 4.79 5.64 6.56
C SER A 552 4.82 4.11 6.69
N LYS A 553 3.64 3.49 6.73
CA LYS A 553 3.43 2.05 6.59
C LYS A 553 3.86 1.49 5.21
N TYR A 554 4.16 2.38 4.27
CA TYR A 554 4.69 2.07 2.95
C TYR A 554 6.14 2.52 2.86
N GLU A 555 7.01 1.71 2.26
CA GLU A 555 8.32 2.19 1.83
C GLU A 555 8.11 3.22 0.71
N LEU A 556 8.65 4.43 0.86
CA LEU A 556 8.44 5.57 -0.04
C LEU A 556 9.75 6.20 -0.56
N ARG A 557 10.93 5.80 -0.07
CA ARG A 557 12.23 6.33 -0.51
C ARG A 557 12.41 6.24 -2.03
N LYS A 558 12.09 5.08 -2.61
CA LYS A 558 12.17 4.87 -4.07
C LYS A 558 11.19 5.77 -4.84
N ASP A 559 10.06 6.15 -4.27
CA ASP A 559 9.06 7.01 -4.93
C ASP A 559 9.57 8.46 -4.95
N LEU A 560 10.07 8.97 -3.82
CA LEU A 560 10.78 10.27 -3.71
C LEU A 560 11.97 10.38 -4.68
N PHE A 561 12.82 9.36 -4.75
CA PHE A 561 13.98 9.35 -5.64
C PHE A 561 13.59 9.36 -7.13
N THR A 562 12.47 8.69 -7.48
CA THR A 562 11.93 8.75 -8.85
C THR A 562 11.40 10.13 -9.20
N LEU A 563 10.71 10.80 -8.27
CA LEU A 563 10.23 12.17 -8.45
C LEU A 563 11.41 13.14 -8.59
N SER A 564 12.32 13.16 -7.61
CA SER A 564 13.44 14.12 -7.58
C SER A 564 14.33 14.04 -8.81
N LYS A 565 14.70 12.83 -9.27
CA LYS A 565 15.51 12.68 -10.48
C LYS A 565 14.75 12.91 -11.79
N SER A 566 13.43 12.75 -11.81
CA SER A 566 12.63 13.15 -12.97
C SER A 566 12.50 14.67 -13.09
N VAL A 567 12.35 15.37 -11.96
CA VAL A 567 12.32 16.83 -11.90
C VAL A 567 13.69 17.42 -12.28
N GLU A 568 14.79 16.80 -11.84
CA GLU A 568 16.17 17.19 -12.19
C GLU A 568 16.46 17.12 -13.70
N ILE A 569 15.87 16.15 -14.42
CA ILE A 569 16.09 15.95 -15.85
C ILE A 569 15.05 16.71 -16.71
N GLU A 570 13.78 16.68 -16.32
CA GLU A 570 12.67 17.18 -17.16
C GLU A 570 12.21 18.60 -16.82
N CYS A 571 12.56 19.14 -15.65
CA CYS A 571 12.19 20.49 -15.23
C CYS A 571 13.41 21.31 -14.76
N PRO A 572 14.35 21.67 -15.67
CA PRO A 572 15.55 22.42 -15.33
C PRO A 572 15.27 23.84 -14.80
N SER A 573 14.06 24.38 -15.02
CA SER A 573 13.61 25.68 -14.51
C SER A 573 13.24 25.68 -13.03
N TYR A 574 12.90 24.52 -12.44
CA TYR A 574 12.34 24.43 -11.10
C TYR A 574 13.36 24.82 -10.01
N LYS A 575 13.00 25.80 -9.17
CA LYS A 575 13.88 26.38 -8.13
C LYS A 575 13.55 25.95 -6.70
N GLY A 576 12.53 25.11 -6.51
CA GLY A 576 12.11 24.62 -5.20
C GLY A 576 13.01 23.55 -4.58
N ASN A 577 12.55 23.04 -3.43
CA ASN A 577 13.21 22.03 -2.60
C ASN A 577 13.65 20.79 -3.41
N ARG A 578 14.78 20.19 -3.00
CA ARG A 578 15.41 19.01 -3.61
C ARG A 578 15.61 17.92 -2.57
N LEU A 579 15.64 16.65 -3.00
CA LEU A 579 15.95 15.53 -2.10
C LEU A 579 17.40 15.67 -1.58
N PRO A 580 17.67 15.52 -0.26
CA PRO A 580 19.02 15.68 0.30
C PRO A 580 20.05 14.76 -0.39
N PRO A 581 21.26 15.26 -0.76
CA PRO A 581 22.25 14.50 -1.52
C PRO A 581 22.63 13.15 -0.90
N LEU A 582 22.85 13.12 0.43
CA LEU A 582 23.15 11.88 1.16
C LEU A 582 22.04 10.83 1.02
N LEU A 583 20.77 11.24 1.09
CA LEU A 583 19.63 10.34 0.91
C LEU A 583 19.48 9.89 -0.56
N SER A 584 19.82 10.75 -1.51
CA SER A 584 19.92 10.35 -2.93
C SER A 584 21.02 9.30 -3.15
N GLN A 585 22.16 9.42 -2.46
CA GLN A 585 23.24 8.44 -2.49
C GLN A 585 22.83 7.11 -1.84
N GLU A 586 22.31 7.12 -0.60
CA GLU A 586 21.76 5.92 0.09
C GLU A 586 20.82 5.11 -0.81
N ILE A 587 19.93 5.79 -1.54
CA ILE A 587 18.93 5.13 -2.39
C ILE A 587 19.56 4.65 -3.71
N THR A 588 20.59 5.33 -4.22
CA THR A 588 21.34 4.90 -5.41
C THR A 588 22.12 3.63 -5.12
N GLU A 589 22.88 3.58 -4.03
CA GLU A 589 23.62 2.40 -3.56
C GLU A 589 22.68 1.21 -3.30
N MET A 590 21.58 1.42 -2.56
CA MET A 590 20.54 0.40 -2.34
C MET A 590 19.97 -0.17 -3.67
N VAL A 591 19.87 0.66 -4.70
CA VAL A 591 19.34 0.26 -6.01
C VAL A 591 20.39 -0.43 -6.86
N LEU A 592 21.66 -0.01 -6.80
CA LEU A 592 22.80 -0.68 -7.46
C LEU A 592 23.04 -2.08 -6.89
N ASN A 593 23.15 -2.22 -5.57
CA ASN A 593 23.35 -3.51 -4.90
C ASN A 593 22.22 -4.51 -5.25
N PHE A 594 20.98 -4.03 -5.38
CA PHE A 594 19.86 -4.84 -5.86
C PHE A 594 20.00 -5.19 -7.35
N ALA A 595 20.46 -4.27 -8.20
CA ALA A 595 20.63 -4.52 -9.62
C ALA A 595 21.72 -5.56 -9.91
N GLU A 596 22.82 -5.55 -9.15
CA GLU A 596 23.88 -6.55 -9.23
C GLU A 596 23.39 -7.95 -8.87
N GLN A 597 22.49 -8.07 -7.89
CA GLN A 597 21.96 -9.36 -7.43
C GLN A 597 20.78 -9.89 -8.26
N GLU A 598 19.94 -9.01 -8.83
CA GLU A 598 18.61 -9.38 -9.36
C GLU A 598 18.34 -8.88 -10.80
N ILE A 599 19.22 -8.07 -11.40
CA ILE A 599 19.03 -7.50 -12.75
C ILE A 599 20.17 -7.90 -13.69
N TYR A 600 21.42 -7.57 -13.36
CA TYR A 600 22.56 -7.74 -14.27
C TYR A 600 22.92 -9.21 -14.51
N VAL A 601 22.56 -10.10 -13.58
CA VAL A 601 22.80 -11.57 -13.64
C VAL A 601 21.82 -12.35 -14.52
N ARG A 602 20.81 -11.70 -15.10
CA ARG A 602 19.78 -12.40 -15.89
C ARG A 602 20.31 -12.86 -17.23
N ASP A 603 20.04 -14.10 -17.60
CA ASP A 603 20.41 -14.73 -18.88
C ASP A 603 20.13 -13.82 -20.08
N GLU A 604 18.95 -13.18 -20.14
CA GLU A 604 18.60 -12.33 -21.29
C GLU A 604 19.45 -11.05 -21.41
N ILE A 605 20.11 -10.61 -20.34
CA ILE A 605 20.99 -9.44 -20.28
C ILE A 605 22.46 -9.85 -20.38
N VAL A 606 22.85 -10.95 -19.72
CA VAL A 606 24.22 -11.50 -19.77
C VAL A 606 24.58 -11.96 -21.19
N GLU A 607 23.68 -12.68 -21.87
CA GLU A 607 23.86 -13.11 -23.27
C GLU A 607 23.94 -11.90 -24.20
N ALA A 608 23.05 -10.91 -24.04
CA ALA A 608 23.08 -9.69 -24.84
C ALA A 608 24.42 -8.93 -24.67
N LYS A 609 24.89 -8.76 -23.43
CA LYS A 609 26.18 -8.13 -23.12
C LYS A 609 27.34 -8.90 -23.77
N SER A 610 27.45 -10.21 -23.52
CA SER A 610 28.57 -11.02 -24.02
C SER A 610 28.66 -11.04 -25.56
N LEU A 611 27.52 -11.00 -26.24
CA LEU A 611 27.47 -10.92 -27.70
C LEU A 611 27.84 -9.53 -28.23
N LEU A 612 27.44 -8.44 -27.56
CA LEU A 612 27.88 -7.09 -27.90
C LEU A 612 29.39 -6.92 -27.70
N GLU A 613 29.95 -7.40 -26.57
CA GLU A 613 31.40 -7.40 -26.31
C GLU A 613 32.15 -8.14 -27.42
N SER A 614 31.63 -9.30 -27.83
CA SER A 614 32.17 -10.11 -28.94
C SER A 614 31.97 -9.52 -30.35
N MET A 615 31.06 -8.55 -30.51
CA MET A 615 30.73 -7.91 -31.80
C MET A 615 31.48 -6.60 -31.98
N LEU A 616 31.73 -5.87 -30.89
CA LEU A 616 32.36 -4.54 -30.89
C LEU A 616 33.86 -4.59 -30.60
N GLY A 617 34.41 -5.76 -30.25
CA GLY A 617 35.84 -6.00 -30.14
C GLY A 617 36.39 -6.16 -28.72
N GLY A 618 35.60 -5.91 -27.69
CA GLY A 618 36.04 -6.03 -26.29
C GLY A 618 35.04 -5.53 -25.23
N PRO A 619 35.30 -5.80 -23.94
CA PRO A 619 34.51 -5.29 -22.81
C PRO A 619 34.56 -3.77 -22.62
N GLU A 620 35.57 -3.09 -23.16
CA GLU A 620 35.76 -1.64 -23.09
C GLU A 620 34.75 -0.84 -23.94
N TYR A 621 34.03 -1.50 -24.84
CA TYR A 621 32.99 -0.90 -25.70
C TYR A 621 31.56 -1.09 -25.16
N VAL A 622 31.36 -1.84 -24.06
CA VAL A 622 30.02 -2.21 -23.55
C VAL A 622 29.93 -2.12 -22.03
N LYS A 623 29.06 -1.22 -21.52
CA LYS A 623 28.80 -1.10 -20.07
C LYS A 623 27.37 -1.52 -19.72
N ASN A 624 27.21 -2.60 -18.95
CA ASN A 624 25.94 -2.96 -18.33
C ASN A 624 25.81 -2.24 -16.99
N HIS A 625 24.92 -1.25 -16.92
CA HIS A 625 24.62 -0.53 -15.69
C HIS A 625 23.22 0.09 -15.75
N MET A 626 22.84 0.93 -14.78
CA MET A 626 21.61 1.72 -14.86
C MET A 626 21.99 3.18 -15.15
N ILE A 627 21.87 3.60 -16.41
CA ILE A 627 22.12 5.02 -16.79
C ILE A 627 21.17 5.94 -16.00
N LEU A 628 19.94 5.48 -15.74
CA LEU A 628 18.95 6.16 -14.90
C LEU A 628 18.57 5.29 -13.69
N PRO A 629 19.32 5.31 -12.57
CA PRO A 629 19.09 4.44 -11.41
C PRO A 629 17.69 4.56 -10.81
N HIS A 630 17.07 5.74 -10.85
CA HIS A 630 15.71 5.96 -10.37
C HIS A 630 14.64 5.23 -11.19
N THR A 631 14.96 4.75 -12.39
CA THR A 631 14.08 3.90 -13.22
C THR A 631 14.28 2.40 -12.99
N ARG A 632 15.34 2.01 -12.27
CA ARG A 632 15.59 0.65 -11.73
C ARG A 632 15.57 -0.45 -12.80
N SER A 633 16.22 -0.20 -13.92
CA SER A 633 16.37 -1.18 -14.99
C SER A 633 17.70 -0.98 -15.72
N SER A 634 18.37 -2.08 -16.04
CA SER A 634 19.61 -2.09 -16.81
C SER A 634 19.44 -1.42 -18.17
N ASP A 635 20.52 -0.81 -18.63
CA ASP A 635 20.81 -0.43 -20.02
C ASP A 635 22.18 -1.04 -20.36
N LEU A 636 22.35 -1.54 -21.59
CA LEU A 636 23.67 -1.86 -22.14
C LEU A 636 24.11 -0.63 -22.93
N GLU A 637 25.03 0.15 -22.37
CA GLU A 637 25.56 1.36 -22.99
C GLU A 637 26.67 1.00 -23.99
N VAL A 638 26.62 1.61 -25.18
CA VAL A 638 27.58 1.48 -26.28
C VAL A 638 27.80 2.85 -26.89
N HIS A 639 29.04 3.25 -27.18
CA HIS A 639 29.35 4.50 -27.89
C HIS A 639 29.86 4.17 -29.30
N LEU A 640 29.34 4.84 -30.33
CA LEU A 640 29.78 4.73 -31.72
C LEU A 640 30.21 6.09 -32.27
N ALA A 641 31.17 6.13 -33.18
CA ALA A 641 31.49 7.31 -34.01
C ALA A 641 30.47 7.48 -35.16
N VAL A 642 30.51 8.62 -35.87
CA VAL A 642 29.58 8.93 -36.99
C VAL A 642 29.66 7.89 -38.12
N ASP A 643 30.83 7.32 -38.34
CA ASP A 643 31.11 6.27 -39.33
C ASP A 643 30.74 4.85 -38.85
N GLY A 644 30.23 4.72 -37.62
CA GLY A 644 29.83 3.46 -37.01
C GLY A 644 30.92 2.73 -36.23
N HIS A 645 32.18 3.19 -36.20
CA HIS A 645 33.22 2.52 -35.42
C HIS A 645 32.95 2.63 -33.90
N PRO A 646 33.13 1.56 -33.11
CA PRO A 646 32.88 1.59 -31.68
C PRO A 646 33.97 2.38 -30.93
N ILE A 647 33.55 3.19 -29.95
CA ILE A 647 34.42 4.04 -29.13
C ILE A 647 34.60 3.37 -27.76
N PRO A 648 35.84 3.13 -27.29
CA PRO A 648 36.07 2.54 -25.98
C PRO A 648 35.82 3.59 -24.89
N PHE A 649 35.02 3.24 -23.89
CA PHE A 649 34.64 4.13 -22.78
C PHE A 649 34.50 3.39 -21.44
N ASN A 650 34.23 2.08 -21.47
CA ASN A 650 34.13 1.22 -20.30
C ASN A 650 35.51 0.72 -19.86
N PHE A 651 36.45 1.64 -19.72
CA PHE A 651 37.70 1.36 -19.04
C PHE A 651 37.38 0.97 -17.61
N LYS A 652 37.83 -0.20 -17.19
CA LYS A 652 38.01 -0.45 -15.76
C LYS A 652 39.05 0.56 -15.29
N ASP A 653 38.83 1.20 -14.14
CA ASP A 653 39.96 1.78 -13.42
C ASP A 653 41.05 0.70 -13.35
N PRO A 654 42.33 1.04 -13.61
CA PRO A 654 43.40 0.13 -13.27
C PRO A 654 43.28 -0.10 -11.77
N VAL A 655 42.84 -1.30 -11.36
CA VAL A 655 42.80 -1.73 -9.97
C VAL A 655 44.16 -1.36 -9.41
N ALA A 656 44.18 -0.39 -8.49
CA ALA A 656 45.41 0.26 -8.10
C ALA A 656 46.36 -0.82 -7.60
N ASP A 657 47.33 -1.14 -8.45
CA ASP A 657 48.17 -2.31 -8.29
C ASP A 657 48.98 -2.03 -7.05
N ARG A 658 48.55 -2.60 -5.91
CA ARG A 658 49.21 -2.47 -4.62
C ARG A 658 50.44 -3.37 -4.64
N LYS A 659 51.35 -3.04 -5.57
CA LYS A 659 52.77 -2.93 -5.33
C LYS A 659 52.95 -2.13 -4.05
N LEU A 660 52.82 -2.85 -2.93
CA LEU A 660 53.43 -2.49 -1.68
C LEU A 660 54.84 -2.03 -2.04
N LYS A 661 55.17 -0.77 -1.75
CA LYS A 661 56.57 -0.38 -1.75
C LYS A 661 57.25 -1.35 -0.80
N ASP A 662 58.27 -2.04 -1.29
CA ASP A 662 59.06 -2.96 -0.49
C ASP A 662 59.83 -2.14 0.55
N ILE A 663 59.19 -1.88 1.68
CA ILE A 663 59.82 -1.32 2.87
C ILE A 663 60.58 -2.50 3.48
N GLY A 664 61.75 -2.77 2.93
CA GLY A 664 62.62 -3.87 3.33
C GLY A 664 63.03 -3.73 4.79
N VAL A 665 62.27 -4.37 5.69
CA VAL A 665 62.61 -4.50 7.10
C VAL A 665 63.71 -5.57 7.19
N SER A 666 64.94 -5.13 7.39
CA SER A 666 66.07 -6.03 7.62
C SER A 666 65.84 -6.85 8.90
N LEU A 667 65.71 -8.17 8.75
CA LEU A 667 65.68 -9.10 9.87
C LEU A 667 67.00 -9.00 10.65
N THR A 668 66.91 -8.61 11.92
CA THR A 668 68.04 -8.63 12.86
C THR A 668 68.04 -9.94 13.66
N ASP A 669 69.22 -10.40 14.08
CA ASP A 669 69.38 -11.67 14.80
C ASP A 669 68.62 -11.73 16.14
N ASP A 670 68.32 -10.57 16.73
CA ASP A 670 67.52 -10.44 17.94
C ASP A 670 66.05 -10.87 17.73
N LEU A 671 65.51 -10.63 16.53
CA LEU A 671 64.16 -11.07 16.15
C LEU A 671 64.15 -12.55 15.73
N LEU A 672 65.26 -13.02 15.15
CA LEU A 672 65.47 -14.43 14.83
C LEU A 672 65.57 -15.31 16.09
N THR A 673 66.30 -14.84 17.11
CA THR A 673 66.50 -15.58 18.38
C THR A 673 65.27 -15.63 19.27
N GLN A 674 64.36 -14.64 19.18
CA GLN A 674 63.04 -14.71 19.82
C GLN A 674 62.15 -15.80 19.20
N LEU A 675 62.13 -15.94 17.87
CA LEU A 675 61.34 -16.96 17.17
C LEU A 675 61.85 -18.40 17.41
N VAL A 676 63.16 -18.58 17.66
CA VAL A 676 63.76 -19.91 17.91
C VAL A 676 63.50 -20.44 19.33
N LYS A 677 63.22 -19.57 20.33
CA LYS A 677 63.01 -19.97 21.74
C LYS A 677 61.55 -20.26 22.08
N GLY A 678 60.90 -21.16 21.34
CA GLY A 678 59.57 -21.67 21.69
C GLY A 678 59.59 -22.67 22.87
N ARG A 679 58.54 -22.66 23.72
CA ARG A 679 58.21 -23.78 24.62
C ARG A 679 56.70 -23.96 24.83
N SER A 680 56.24 -25.17 24.56
CA SER A 680 55.04 -25.85 25.08
C SER A 680 55.19 -26.17 26.58
N SER A 681 54.16 -26.51 27.38
CA SER A 681 52.67 -26.44 27.29
C SER A 681 52.11 -26.55 28.76
N SER A 682 50.93 -27.03 29.20
CA SER A 682 49.89 -27.95 28.70
C SER A 682 48.57 -27.85 29.51
N HIS A 683 47.47 -28.33 28.92
CA HIS A 683 46.19 -28.76 29.56
C HIS A 683 45.25 -27.75 30.25
N SER A 684 43.95 -28.07 30.17
CA SER A 684 42.81 -27.49 30.90
C SER A 684 42.42 -28.37 32.11
N PRO A 685 41.49 -27.90 32.97
CA PRO A 685 40.14 -28.48 32.90
C PRO A 685 39.00 -27.44 33.05
N VAL A 686 37.80 -27.90 33.42
CA VAL A 686 36.48 -27.23 33.39
C VAL A 686 35.80 -27.30 34.77
N GLU A 687 34.80 -26.43 35.02
CA GLU A 687 33.90 -26.38 36.22
C GLU A 687 34.59 -25.99 37.55
N VAL A 688 34.00 -25.17 38.43
CA VAL A 688 32.86 -25.45 39.33
C VAL A 688 32.17 -24.14 39.82
N GLU A 689 31.00 -24.30 40.41
CA GLU A 689 29.97 -23.32 40.82
C GLU A 689 30.28 -22.37 42.03
N ASN A 690 29.30 -21.47 42.25
CA ASN A 690 28.64 -21.08 43.51
C ASN A 690 28.87 -19.69 44.16
N GLU A 691 27.77 -19.18 44.73
CA GLU A 691 27.68 -17.99 45.56
C GLU A 691 28.11 -18.28 47.01
N ALA A 692 28.56 -17.25 47.76
CA ALA A 692 27.82 -16.75 48.93
C ALA A 692 28.51 -15.60 49.69
N ARG A 693 27.67 -14.79 50.36
CA ARG A 693 27.93 -13.70 51.34
C ARG A 693 28.47 -14.27 52.69
N PRO A 694 28.96 -13.47 53.70
CA PRO A 694 28.50 -12.10 54.04
C PRO A 694 29.42 -11.04 54.73
N ARG A 695 29.24 -9.77 54.32
CA ARG A 695 28.89 -8.57 55.14
C ARG A 695 29.64 -8.20 56.45
N SER A 696 30.48 -7.16 56.35
CA SER A 696 30.64 -5.98 57.26
C SER A 696 31.33 -4.85 56.44
N GLN A 697 31.03 -3.53 56.51
CA GLN A 697 30.97 -2.55 57.62
C GLN A 697 32.39 -2.24 58.13
N GLU A 698 32.95 -1.01 58.09
CA GLU A 698 32.53 0.35 58.58
C GLU A 698 32.84 1.49 57.54
N TRP A 699 32.32 2.75 57.58
CA TRP A 699 32.64 3.95 58.41
C TRP A 699 34.16 4.30 58.51
N GLY A 700 34.67 5.54 58.31
CA GLY A 700 34.12 6.80 57.75
C GLY A 700 35.04 8.05 57.96
N ASP A 701 34.70 9.15 57.27
CA ASP A 701 35.03 10.59 57.49
C ASP A 701 36.46 11.24 57.41
N GLU A 702 36.43 12.49 56.89
CA GLU A 702 37.29 13.71 57.01
C GLU A 702 38.86 13.64 57.08
N ALA A 703 39.64 14.27 56.17
CA ALA A 703 39.99 15.72 55.97
C ALA A 703 41.14 16.24 56.90
N ARG A 704 42.00 17.26 56.63
CA ARG A 704 41.89 18.53 55.85
C ARG A 704 43.26 19.17 55.46
N THR A 705 43.34 19.82 54.27
CA THR A 705 43.92 21.19 53.94
C THR A 705 45.42 21.56 54.27
N PRO A 706 46.03 22.72 53.86
CA PRO A 706 45.48 23.95 53.23
C PRO A 706 46.29 24.63 52.05
N HIS A 707 45.86 25.87 51.70
CA HIS A 707 46.26 26.83 50.63
C HIS A 707 47.70 27.42 50.73
N VAL A 708 48.24 28.37 49.91
CA VAL A 708 47.83 29.69 49.30
C VAL A 708 48.76 29.98 48.07
N GLY A 709 48.53 30.84 47.05
CA GLY A 709 47.56 31.90 46.65
C GLY A 709 47.87 32.37 45.19
N ASP A 710 47.66 33.59 44.67
CA ASP A 710 46.94 34.83 45.09
C ASP A 710 46.62 35.73 43.83
N ARG A 711 46.25 37.01 44.02
CA ARG A 711 45.55 37.94 43.08
C ARG A 711 46.33 38.60 41.91
N ALA A 712 45.55 39.21 41.01
CA ALA A 712 45.95 39.95 39.79
C ALA A 712 46.17 41.48 40.00
N VAL A 713 46.71 42.19 38.97
CA VAL A 713 46.49 43.63 38.64
C VAL A 713 47.04 43.98 37.21
N LEU A 714 46.82 45.21 36.72
CA LEU A 714 46.91 45.67 35.31
C LEU A 714 48.13 46.57 34.94
N SER A 715 48.38 46.71 33.62
CA SER A 715 48.77 47.95 32.88
C SER A 715 50.25 48.22 32.47
N GLY A 716 50.42 48.99 31.37
CA GLY A 716 51.68 49.42 30.72
C GLY A 716 51.80 48.93 29.25
N ARG A 717 51.54 49.69 28.15
CA ARG A 717 52.07 50.99 27.64
C ARG A 717 53.55 50.84 27.19
N THR A 718 54.07 51.23 26.00
CA THR A 718 54.00 52.57 25.34
C THR A 718 54.71 52.60 23.93
N LEU A 719 54.04 53.02 22.83
CA LEU A 719 54.50 53.84 21.63
C LEU A 719 55.81 53.42 20.82
N ILE A 720 56.23 53.87 19.60
CA ILE A 720 55.72 54.70 18.45
C ILE A 720 56.56 54.54 17.12
N THR A 721 55.98 54.94 15.96
CA THR A 721 56.56 55.28 14.59
C THR A 721 57.39 54.33 13.69
N ASP A 722 56.93 54.26 12.42
CA ASP A 722 57.62 54.41 11.10
C ASP A 722 59.06 53.92 10.80
N ALA A 723 59.17 53.12 9.72
CA ALA A 723 60.00 53.43 8.53
C ALA A 723 59.67 52.53 7.31
N ARG A 724 59.99 52.99 6.08
CA ARG A 724 59.87 52.22 4.82
C ARG A 724 61.04 51.23 4.63
N LEU A 725 60.79 50.08 3.99
CA LEU A 725 61.29 49.77 2.63
C LEU A 725 60.62 48.52 2.04
N GLN A 726 60.79 48.28 0.73
CA GLN A 726 60.16 47.20 -0.05
C GLN A 726 61.03 45.94 -0.08
N VAL A 727 60.41 44.76 -0.24
CA VAL A 727 60.65 43.76 -1.32
C VAL A 727 59.56 42.67 -1.26
N GLU A 728 59.15 42.15 -2.42
CA GLU A 728 58.20 41.03 -2.66
C GLU A 728 58.72 39.66 -2.13
N PRO A 729 57.92 38.56 -2.03
CA PRO A 729 56.67 38.33 -2.77
C PRO A 729 55.50 37.67 -1.99
N GLU A 730 54.43 37.37 -2.76
CA GLU A 730 53.35 36.40 -2.51
C GLU A 730 52.43 36.59 -1.28
N SER A 731 51.18 37.01 -1.56
CA SER A 731 50.05 36.82 -0.64
C SER A 731 48.72 36.68 -1.38
N GLY A 732 47.75 36.02 -0.75
CA GLY A 732 46.32 36.26 -1.02
C GLY A 732 45.59 35.22 -1.86
N HIS A 733 44.92 34.28 -1.17
CA HIS A 733 43.81 33.50 -1.71
C HIS A 733 42.79 34.35 -2.49
N CYS A 734 42.37 33.86 -3.66
CA CYS A 734 41.19 34.34 -4.37
C CYS A 734 40.11 33.24 -4.41
N LEU A 735 38.83 33.63 -4.56
CA LEU A 735 37.69 32.72 -4.49
C LEU A 735 37.60 31.85 -5.75
N GLU A 736 37.46 30.53 -5.59
CA GLU A 736 37.07 29.65 -6.69
C GLU A 736 35.59 29.84 -7.02
N THR A 737 35.34 30.46 -8.16
CA THR A 737 34.04 30.52 -8.85
C THR A 737 33.85 29.22 -9.66
N PRO A 738 32.62 28.71 -9.90
CA PRO A 738 32.43 27.36 -10.44
C PRO A 738 33.22 27.08 -11.73
N LEU A 739 33.98 25.97 -11.72
CA LEU A 739 34.77 25.54 -12.87
C LEU A 739 33.89 25.38 -14.11
N SER A 740 34.16 26.24 -15.10
CA SER A 740 33.43 26.26 -16.36
C SER A 740 33.66 24.96 -17.13
N LEU A 741 32.64 24.53 -17.89
CA LEU A 741 32.70 23.36 -18.76
C LEU A 741 33.85 23.49 -19.77
N THR A 742 34.96 22.79 -19.52
CA THR A 742 36.04 22.64 -20.49
C THR A 742 35.53 21.81 -21.66
N LEU A 743 35.28 22.49 -22.79
CA LEU A 743 34.72 21.90 -24.01
C LEU A 743 35.78 21.05 -24.74
N ASN A 744 36.20 19.96 -24.12
CA ASN A 744 37.07 18.98 -24.75
C ASN A 744 36.38 18.42 -26.00
N HIS A 745 37.00 18.62 -27.17
CA HIS A 745 36.53 18.07 -28.45
C HIS A 745 36.68 16.54 -28.47
N HIS A 746 35.75 15.84 -27.83
CA HIS A 746 35.45 14.46 -28.21
C HIS A 746 34.82 14.45 -29.62
N PRO A 747 35.12 13.43 -30.46
CA PRO A 747 34.45 13.28 -31.74
C PRO A 747 32.94 13.16 -31.53
N ARG A 748 32.15 13.72 -32.45
CA ARG A 748 30.68 13.55 -32.44
C ARG A 748 30.38 12.06 -32.50
N GLY A 749 29.83 11.50 -31.43
CA GLY A 749 29.55 10.08 -31.29
C GLY A 749 28.15 9.84 -30.75
N VAL A 750 27.52 8.76 -31.22
CA VAL A 750 26.20 8.34 -30.77
C VAL A 750 26.35 7.50 -29.50
N LYS A 751 25.69 7.91 -28.42
CA LYS A 751 25.54 7.08 -27.23
C LYS A 751 24.27 6.24 -27.36
N LEU A 752 24.43 4.94 -27.50
CA LEU A 752 23.32 3.99 -27.52
C LEU A 752 23.01 3.51 -26.11
N ALA A 753 21.72 3.44 -25.77
CA ALA A 753 21.22 2.79 -24.57
C ALA A 753 20.34 1.60 -24.97
N LEU A 754 20.92 0.39 -25.00
CA LEU A 754 20.23 -0.83 -25.41
C LEU A 754 19.40 -1.39 -24.25
N GLN A 755 18.09 -1.57 -24.49
CA GLN A 755 17.12 -1.97 -23.47
C GLN A 755 16.50 -3.35 -23.78
N VAL A 756 16.99 -4.36 -23.06
CA VAL A 756 16.33 -5.68 -22.98
C VAL A 756 15.00 -5.53 -22.24
N SER A 757 13.91 -5.51 -23.01
CA SER A 757 12.60 -5.10 -22.51
C SER A 757 11.67 -6.30 -22.28
N ASN A 758 11.14 -6.44 -21.06
CA ASN A 758 10.40 -7.61 -20.58
C ASN A 758 8.87 -7.39 -20.68
N ARG A 759 8.05 -8.46 -20.71
CA ARG A 759 6.57 -8.37 -20.80
C ARG A 759 5.93 -7.41 -19.79
N ASN A 760 6.51 -7.29 -18.60
CA ASN A 760 6.02 -6.37 -17.55
C ASN A 760 6.42 -4.89 -17.73
N HIS A 761 6.97 -4.50 -18.89
CA HIS A 761 7.22 -3.10 -19.29
C HIS A 761 6.07 -2.53 -20.16
N TYR A 762 5.16 -3.38 -20.64
CA TYR A 762 4.09 -3.05 -21.58
C TYR A 762 2.71 -3.34 -20.99
N CYS A 763 1.68 -2.81 -21.64
CA CYS A 763 0.30 -3.18 -21.40
C CYS A 763 0.04 -4.65 -21.81
N TYR A 764 -0.82 -5.33 -21.06
CA TYR A 764 -1.21 -6.71 -21.30
C TYR A 764 -1.82 -6.89 -22.70
N SER A 765 -1.32 -7.89 -23.43
CA SER A 765 -1.70 -8.18 -24.83
C SER A 765 -1.53 -7.01 -25.81
N SER A 766 -0.58 -6.10 -25.54
CA SER A 766 -0.26 -4.95 -26.39
C SER A 766 1.25 -4.70 -26.47
N LYS A 767 1.68 -3.88 -27.45
CA LYS A 767 3.02 -3.30 -27.54
C LYS A 767 3.12 -1.89 -26.92
N ARG A 768 2.02 -1.35 -26.38
CA ARG A 768 1.97 -0.07 -25.66
C ARG A 768 2.84 -0.14 -24.39
N LEU A 769 3.84 0.72 -24.25
CA LEU A 769 4.68 0.80 -23.05
C LEU A 769 3.94 1.43 -21.87
N LEU A 770 4.33 1.07 -20.65
CA LEU A 770 3.85 1.71 -19.42
C LEU A 770 4.65 2.99 -19.11
N GLY A 771 4.00 3.95 -18.43
CA GLY A 771 4.51 5.31 -18.22
C GLY A 771 5.92 5.41 -17.62
N LEU A 772 6.30 4.52 -16.69
CA LEU A 772 7.66 4.49 -16.13
C LEU A 772 8.74 4.19 -17.19
N HIS A 773 8.43 3.31 -18.15
CA HIS A 773 9.37 2.94 -19.21
C HIS A 773 9.39 4.00 -20.32
N ARG A 774 8.28 4.70 -20.55
CA ARG A 774 8.20 5.87 -21.43
C ARG A 774 9.01 7.05 -20.88
N LEU A 775 8.84 7.35 -19.60
CA LEU A 775 9.66 8.30 -18.85
C LEU A 775 11.15 7.95 -18.96
N LYS A 776 11.54 6.68 -18.75
CA LYS A 776 12.95 6.25 -18.92
C LYS A 776 13.49 6.61 -20.31
N ARG A 777 12.76 6.27 -21.38
CA ARG A 777 13.23 6.51 -22.76
C ARG A 777 13.31 7.99 -23.11
N ARG A 778 12.32 8.78 -22.66
CA ARG A 778 12.28 10.24 -22.80
C ARG A 778 13.48 10.91 -22.12
N GLN A 779 13.76 10.53 -20.87
CA GLN A 779 14.89 11.07 -20.10
C GLN A 779 16.25 10.67 -20.69
N LEU A 780 16.39 9.44 -21.19
CA LEU A 780 17.59 9.03 -21.93
C LEU A 780 17.80 9.88 -23.18
N GLN A 781 16.75 10.13 -23.97
CA GLN A 781 16.81 10.99 -25.14
C GLN A 781 17.18 12.44 -24.80
N GLN A 782 16.66 12.99 -23.69
CA GLN A 782 17.05 14.33 -23.20
C GLN A 782 18.51 14.41 -22.74
N LEU A 783 19.09 13.30 -22.27
CA LEU A 783 20.52 13.18 -21.93
C LEU A 783 21.41 12.79 -23.14
N GLY A 784 20.87 12.85 -24.36
CA GLY A 784 21.61 12.58 -25.60
C GLY A 784 21.81 11.11 -25.95
N TYR A 785 21.07 10.18 -25.33
CA TYR A 785 21.11 8.76 -25.67
C TYR A 785 20.05 8.38 -26.72
N VAL A 786 20.48 7.65 -27.74
CA VAL A 786 19.61 6.94 -28.68
C VAL A 786 19.22 5.61 -28.04
N VAL A 787 17.93 5.45 -27.71
CA VAL A 787 17.43 4.20 -27.11
C VAL A 787 17.22 3.14 -28.19
N VAL A 788 17.87 2.00 -28.03
CA VAL A 788 17.73 0.82 -28.90
C VAL A 788 16.95 -0.27 -28.15
N GLU A 789 15.92 -0.83 -28.75
CA GLU A 789 15.04 -1.80 -28.09
C GLU A 789 15.30 -3.25 -28.54
N LEU A 790 15.56 -4.11 -27.54
CA LEU A 790 15.57 -5.57 -27.68
C LEU A 790 14.31 -6.12 -26.96
N PRO A 791 13.14 -6.16 -27.62
CA PRO A 791 11.90 -6.50 -26.95
C PRO A 791 11.76 -8.02 -26.78
N PHE A 792 11.16 -8.48 -25.67
CA PHE A 792 11.10 -9.90 -25.32
C PHE A 792 10.49 -10.79 -26.42
N TRP A 793 9.55 -10.29 -27.22
CA TRP A 793 8.91 -11.08 -28.29
C TRP A 793 9.84 -11.33 -29.50
N GLU A 794 10.91 -10.54 -29.66
CA GLU A 794 12.00 -10.80 -30.62
C GLU A 794 13.16 -11.51 -29.92
N TRP A 795 13.64 -10.96 -28.79
CA TRP A 795 14.88 -11.41 -28.16
C TRP A 795 14.78 -12.75 -27.42
N PHE A 796 13.70 -13.01 -26.67
CA PHE A 796 13.63 -14.22 -25.84
C PHE A 796 13.51 -15.52 -26.68
N PRO A 797 12.81 -15.54 -27.83
CA PRO A 797 12.91 -16.64 -28.78
C PRO A 797 14.33 -16.85 -29.34
N LEU A 798 15.08 -15.77 -29.58
CA LEU A 798 16.45 -15.82 -30.10
C LEU A 798 17.47 -16.37 -29.10
N LEU A 799 17.24 -16.28 -27.79
CA LEU A 799 18.12 -16.90 -26.77
C LEU A 799 18.37 -18.39 -27.04
N LYS A 800 17.37 -19.10 -27.59
CA LYS A 800 17.41 -20.53 -27.97
C LYS A 800 17.96 -20.81 -29.37
N ARG A 801 18.43 -19.79 -30.09
CA ARG A 801 18.98 -19.87 -31.44
C ARG A 801 20.50 -19.87 -31.44
N THR A 802 21.10 -20.05 -32.62
CA THR A 802 22.56 -20.09 -32.77
C THR A 802 23.21 -18.76 -32.36
N ARG A 803 24.50 -18.79 -32.03
CA ARG A 803 25.29 -17.58 -31.76
C ARG A 803 25.24 -16.61 -32.96
N LEU A 804 25.26 -17.14 -34.19
CA LEU A 804 25.21 -16.34 -35.41
C LEU A 804 23.87 -15.62 -35.57
N GLU A 805 22.73 -16.30 -35.44
CA GLU A 805 21.39 -15.66 -35.49
C GLU A 805 21.27 -14.51 -34.47
N LYS A 806 21.79 -14.70 -33.25
CA LYS A 806 21.79 -13.67 -32.20
C LYS A 806 22.72 -12.48 -32.52
N LEU A 807 23.92 -12.75 -33.04
CA LEU A 807 24.86 -11.69 -33.46
C LEU A 807 24.29 -10.88 -34.63
N SER A 808 23.73 -11.52 -35.66
CA SER A 808 23.12 -10.83 -36.80
C SER A 808 21.95 -9.92 -36.37
N TYR A 809 21.13 -10.37 -35.42
CA TYR A 809 20.07 -9.55 -34.84
C TYR A 809 20.60 -8.35 -34.03
N LEU A 810 21.64 -8.53 -33.21
CA LEU A 810 22.25 -7.43 -32.46
C LEU A 810 22.95 -6.42 -33.40
N HIS A 811 23.66 -6.90 -34.41
CA HIS A 811 24.27 -6.06 -35.45
C HIS A 811 23.22 -5.20 -36.16
N TYR A 812 22.11 -5.81 -36.59
CA TYR A 812 20.99 -5.10 -37.20
C TYR A 812 20.39 -4.03 -36.26
N LYS A 813 20.32 -4.28 -34.95
CA LYS A 813 19.78 -3.35 -33.95
C LYS A 813 20.75 -2.22 -33.57
N VAL A 814 22.05 -2.43 -33.68
CA VAL A 814 23.10 -1.46 -33.30
C VAL A 814 23.50 -0.56 -34.48
N PHE A 815 23.64 -1.13 -35.67
CA PHE A 815 24.12 -0.44 -36.87
C PHE A 815 22.99 -0.12 -37.87
N ASP A 816 21.76 0.06 -37.39
CA ASP A 816 20.64 0.56 -38.20
C ASP A 816 20.96 1.98 -38.70
N PRO A 817 21.01 2.23 -40.03
CA PRO A 817 21.34 3.54 -40.59
C PRO A 817 20.43 4.67 -40.09
N ALA A 818 19.19 4.39 -39.70
CA ALA A 818 18.25 5.39 -39.16
C ALA A 818 18.61 5.86 -37.73
N LEU A 819 19.50 5.15 -37.03
CA LEU A 819 20.10 5.57 -35.76
C LEU A 819 21.32 6.46 -36.00
N LEU A 820 22.19 6.06 -36.92
CA LEU A 820 23.42 6.78 -37.27
C LEU A 820 23.13 8.12 -37.97
N SER A 821 22.10 8.18 -38.83
CA SER A 821 21.70 9.41 -39.52
C SER A 821 21.13 10.50 -38.60
N ARG A 822 20.87 10.19 -37.32
CA ARG A 822 20.43 11.17 -36.30
C ARG A 822 21.61 11.85 -35.58
N ALA A 823 22.84 11.63 -36.03
CA ALA A 823 24.08 12.17 -35.45
C ALA A 823 24.70 13.36 -36.22
N GLY A 824 24.16 13.69 -37.39
CA GLY A 824 24.63 14.79 -38.27
C GLY A 824 24.19 16.17 -37.79
#